data_AF-A0A2N5TAF0-F1
#
_entry.id   AF-A0A2N5TAF0-F1
#
_cell.length_a   1.000
_cell.length_b   1.000
_cell.length_c   1.000
_cell.angle_alpha   90.00
_cell.angle_beta   90.00
_cell.angle_gamma   90.00
#
_symmetry.space_group_name_H-M   'P 1'
#
loop_
_entity.id
_entity.type
_entity.pdbx_description
1 polymer ?
#
loop_
_entity_poly.entity_id
_entity_poly.type
_entity_poly.pdbx_seq_one_letter_code
_entity_poly.pdbx_strand_id
1 'polypeptide(L)'
;MSQSFKWREDLPPDLRVQMVDCSNKHWYIFEPVELKSRHIVVPLYFFMEDNKLMARCVKADIQIQSEATRKIKISIPSNMAFASTDLKSVDVRDFSLTYSEIRLNQYGSLAQACSYKLHEHGNSTTIFPLPNPWRTKAKGMIIRHVPINLYADDTSGNVSKQFNKHMVYYFTLSGLPPRIANMEYNCHFLCTSNTAGALELADQIVDQMNELATEGVVAYDSGLNKNVLLMSVVLCFQGDSPMHAEITSTPVPGVALHACRMCTLKAASTKDRKSSSYVRQFLGRNAHGSQEPLVPQDWHSIQSKSKLLWIIGKEQSAKQFDNTTAQHGVRDCITRQLVDNLHGPDKDDWKKQIDQLEKDNITREKLFNPFMRLKGFDGCKDTPVEILHVFSLGVIKYMMRDFMQSLTTKKLDQMRHWWAAVNLNGLNIPTINPNYIIKHFKSLVGKDFKMIVQVAPFIFFKFMTTAQRDHWHSLCILSRLVFTTQIEDMGRYLADIRQSVDIFLYHTIKMSARWVNKPKWHMLLHLPESIARFGPPSLFATEKFESFNGIMRLASVHSNRHSPGRDIAISFVNFQSIRLILSGAQLINHQSGQTFHAQPDVTNLFKYNHMIQNDEWISAIEQGMCNWGQSTPQATSLSQGTGTTAPVASTSQH
;
A
#
# COMPACT_ATOMS: atom_id res chain seq x y z
N MET A 1 2.40 -3.84 -16.29
CA MET A 1 2.15 -3.57 -14.85
C MET A 1 2.73 -4.73 -14.06
N SER A 2 3.67 -4.49 -13.16
CA SER A 2 4.13 -5.54 -12.24
C SER A 2 3.10 -5.63 -11.10
N GLN A 3 2.43 -6.79 -10.97
CA GLN A 3 1.67 -7.10 -9.77
C GLN A 3 2.68 -7.28 -8.63
N SER A 4 2.43 -6.65 -7.49
CA SER A 4 3.29 -6.81 -6.33
C SER A 4 3.22 -8.24 -5.79
N PHE A 5 4.27 -8.72 -5.12
CA PHE A 5 4.28 -10.07 -4.54
C PHE A 5 3.09 -10.31 -3.62
N LYS A 6 2.74 -9.32 -2.78
CA LYS A 6 1.57 -9.45 -1.89
C LYS A 6 0.29 -9.73 -2.70
N TRP A 7 0.05 -8.94 -3.74
CA TRP A 7 -1.17 -9.05 -4.55
C TRP A 7 -1.20 -10.36 -5.35
N ARG A 8 -0.06 -10.76 -5.93
CA ARG A 8 0.05 -11.94 -6.80
C ARG A 8 0.02 -13.26 -6.03
N GLU A 9 0.63 -13.32 -4.85
CA GLU A 9 1.02 -14.60 -4.22
C GLU A 9 0.59 -14.73 -2.75
N ASP A 10 0.70 -13.65 -1.97
CA ASP A 10 0.62 -13.74 -0.50
C ASP A 10 -0.81 -13.61 0.06
N LEU A 11 -1.75 -13.09 -0.73
CA LEU A 11 -3.14 -13.00 -0.31
C LEU A 11 -3.74 -14.41 -0.10
N PRO A 12 -4.49 -14.62 1.00
CA PRO A 12 -5.11 -15.91 1.27
C PRO A 12 -6.14 -16.27 0.18
N PRO A 13 -6.50 -17.56 0.04
CA PRO A 13 -7.40 -18.07 -1.00
C PRO A 13 -8.69 -17.28 -1.20
N ASP A 14 -9.30 -16.78 -0.13
CA ASP A 14 -10.56 -16.04 -0.12
C ASP A 14 -10.40 -14.54 -0.50
N LEU A 15 -9.20 -14.00 -0.40
CA LEU A 15 -8.91 -12.56 -0.61
C LEU A 15 -8.13 -12.26 -1.88
N ARG A 16 -7.51 -13.26 -2.52
CA ARG A 16 -6.81 -13.10 -3.80
C ARG A 16 -7.81 -12.94 -4.96
N VAL A 17 -7.29 -12.71 -6.17
CA VAL A 17 -8.10 -12.60 -7.40
C VAL A 17 -8.93 -13.87 -7.59
N GLN A 18 -10.26 -13.74 -7.48
CA GLN A 18 -11.18 -14.88 -7.49
C GLN A 18 -11.55 -15.35 -8.89
N MET A 19 -11.60 -14.42 -9.85
CA MET A 19 -12.16 -14.67 -11.16
C MET A 19 -11.46 -13.87 -12.25
N VAL A 20 -11.40 -14.46 -13.44
CA VAL A 20 -11.04 -13.80 -14.69
C VAL A 20 -12.10 -14.04 -15.76
N ASP A 21 -12.32 -13.03 -16.60
CA ASP A 21 -13.16 -13.11 -17.79
C ASP A 21 -12.29 -13.35 -19.03
N CYS A 22 -12.58 -14.39 -19.79
CA CYS A 22 -11.92 -14.67 -21.05
C CYS A 22 -12.85 -15.49 -21.96
N SER A 23 -12.95 -15.10 -23.23
CA SER A 23 -13.77 -15.79 -24.24
C SER A 23 -15.25 -15.92 -23.83
N ASN A 24 -15.82 -14.86 -23.25
CA ASN A 24 -17.20 -14.81 -22.71
C ASN A 24 -17.50 -15.86 -21.62
N LYS A 25 -16.47 -16.36 -20.95
CA LYS A 25 -16.59 -17.28 -19.82
C LYS A 25 -15.88 -16.71 -18.59
N HIS A 26 -16.47 -16.98 -17.43
CA HIS A 26 -15.90 -16.62 -16.14
C HIS A 26 -15.23 -17.83 -15.52
N TRP A 27 -13.92 -17.71 -15.30
CA TRP A 27 -13.05 -18.74 -14.74
C TRP A 27 -12.72 -18.38 -13.31
N TYR A 28 -13.02 -19.28 -12.37
CA TYR A 28 -12.79 -19.03 -10.94
C TYR A 28 -11.67 -19.91 -10.43
N ILE A 29 -10.91 -19.40 -9.46
CA ILE A 29 -10.00 -20.25 -8.69
C ILE A 29 -10.78 -21.33 -7.94
N PHE A 30 -10.16 -22.48 -7.73
CA PHE A 30 -10.74 -23.65 -7.07
C PHE A 30 -11.96 -24.27 -7.78
N GLU A 31 -12.25 -23.89 -9.03
CA GLU A 31 -13.19 -24.61 -9.88
C GLU A 31 -12.44 -25.45 -10.94
N PRO A 32 -12.74 -26.75 -11.12
CA PRO A 32 -12.14 -27.55 -12.19
C PRO A 32 -12.40 -26.96 -13.59
N VAL A 33 -11.36 -26.98 -14.42
CA VAL A 33 -11.37 -26.50 -15.81
C VAL A 33 -10.79 -27.58 -16.72
N GLU A 34 -11.46 -27.86 -17.84
CA GLU A 34 -10.88 -28.65 -18.92
C GLU A 34 -10.13 -27.73 -19.87
N LEU A 35 -8.85 -28.04 -20.12
CA LEU A 35 -8.03 -27.37 -21.12
C LEU A 35 -8.40 -27.84 -22.53
N LYS A 36 -8.04 -27.09 -23.57
CA LYS A 36 -8.14 -27.54 -24.98
C LYS A 36 -7.43 -28.89 -25.22
N SER A 37 -6.40 -29.19 -24.44
CA SER A 37 -5.68 -30.46 -24.45
C SER A 37 -6.44 -31.62 -23.76
N ARG A 38 -7.69 -31.40 -23.31
CA ARG A 38 -8.52 -32.34 -22.53
C ARG A 38 -8.05 -32.68 -21.12
N HIS A 39 -6.99 -32.03 -20.63
CA HIS A 39 -6.57 -32.19 -19.23
C HIS A 39 -7.50 -31.40 -18.31
N ILE A 40 -7.92 -32.02 -17.20
CA ILE A 40 -8.68 -31.34 -16.14
C ILE A 40 -7.69 -30.81 -15.10
N VAL A 41 -7.72 -29.50 -14.89
CA VAL A 41 -6.85 -28.78 -13.95
C VAL A 41 -7.69 -27.90 -13.03
N VAL A 42 -7.09 -27.45 -11.92
CA VAL A 42 -7.70 -26.48 -11.00
C VAL A 42 -6.80 -25.24 -10.95
N PRO A 43 -7.27 -24.06 -11.38
CA PRO A 43 -6.54 -22.80 -11.21
C PRO A 43 -6.55 -22.38 -9.73
N LEU A 44 -5.39 -21.99 -9.20
CA LEU A 44 -5.23 -21.52 -7.81
C LEU A 44 -4.85 -20.03 -7.71
N TYR A 45 -4.28 -19.49 -8.78
CA TYR A 45 -3.87 -18.08 -8.89
C TYR A 45 -4.11 -17.61 -10.31
N PHE A 46 -4.57 -16.36 -10.45
CA PHE A 46 -4.57 -15.63 -11.71
C PHE A 46 -3.57 -14.48 -11.65
N PHE A 47 -2.81 -14.28 -12.72
CA PHE A 47 -1.77 -13.26 -12.77
C PHE A 47 -1.53 -12.77 -14.20
N MET A 48 -0.86 -11.63 -14.33
CA MET A 48 -0.44 -11.10 -15.63
C MET A 48 1.05 -11.33 -15.84
N GLU A 49 1.42 -11.81 -17.01
CA GLU A 49 2.80 -12.02 -17.46
C GLU A 49 2.91 -11.61 -18.92
N ASP A 50 3.82 -10.70 -19.27
CA ASP A 50 4.00 -10.18 -20.63
C ASP A 50 2.69 -9.74 -21.31
N ASN A 51 1.82 -9.06 -20.55
CA ASN A 51 0.47 -8.64 -20.96
C ASN A 51 -0.51 -9.78 -21.32
N LYS A 52 -0.19 -11.02 -20.95
CA LYS A 52 -1.07 -12.18 -21.07
C LYS A 52 -1.64 -12.53 -19.70
N LEU A 53 -2.90 -12.93 -19.71
CA LEU A 53 -3.58 -13.41 -18.52
C LEU A 53 -3.30 -14.90 -18.34
N MET A 54 -2.64 -15.22 -17.25
CA MET A 54 -2.14 -16.56 -16.94
C MET A 54 -2.82 -17.09 -15.67
N ALA A 55 -2.85 -18.41 -15.55
CA ALA A 55 -3.27 -19.12 -14.35
C ALA A 55 -2.17 -20.07 -13.88
N ARG A 56 -1.94 -20.13 -12.55
CA ARG A 56 -1.17 -21.22 -11.95
C ARG A 56 -2.14 -22.35 -11.64
N CYS A 57 -1.98 -23.47 -12.34
CA CYS A 57 -2.89 -24.59 -12.29
C CYS A 57 -2.22 -25.85 -11.74
N VAL A 58 -2.97 -26.62 -10.99
CA VAL A 58 -2.60 -27.99 -10.58
C VAL A 58 -3.45 -29.00 -11.32
N LYS A 59 -2.88 -30.17 -11.62
CA LYS A 59 -3.67 -31.29 -12.15
C LYS A 59 -4.63 -31.79 -11.07
N ALA A 60 -5.91 -31.92 -11.40
CA ALA A 60 -6.89 -32.49 -10.49
C ALA A 60 -6.63 -34.00 -10.31
N ASP A 61 -6.59 -34.48 -9.06
CA ASP A 61 -6.63 -35.92 -8.78
C ASP A 61 -8.08 -36.38 -8.72
N ILE A 62 -8.46 -37.29 -9.61
CA ILE A 62 -9.83 -37.77 -9.76
C ILE A 62 -9.86 -39.25 -9.36
N GLN A 63 -10.41 -39.52 -8.19
CA GLN A 63 -10.55 -40.86 -7.63
C GLN A 63 -11.99 -41.33 -7.77
N ILE A 64 -12.19 -42.55 -8.27
CA ILE A 64 -13.52 -43.17 -8.35
C ILE A 64 -13.89 -43.67 -6.95
N GLN A 65 -14.99 -43.18 -6.38
CA GLN A 65 -15.49 -43.67 -5.09
C GLN A 65 -16.43 -44.86 -5.25
N SER A 66 -17.26 -44.83 -6.29
CA SER A 66 -18.21 -45.90 -6.56
C SER A 66 -18.67 -45.82 -8.01
N GLU A 67 -18.43 -46.88 -8.77
CA GLU A 67 -18.91 -47.01 -10.15
C GLU A 67 -20.43 -47.16 -10.20
N ALA A 68 -21.01 -47.93 -9.28
CA ALA A 68 -22.45 -48.16 -9.19
C ALA A 68 -23.24 -46.86 -8.97
N THR A 69 -22.75 -45.97 -8.13
CA THR A 69 -23.39 -44.66 -7.86
C THR A 69 -22.83 -43.53 -8.73
N ARG A 70 -21.88 -43.83 -9.63
CA ARG A 70 -21.19 -42.87 -10.50
C ARG A 70 -20.56 -41.69 -9.74
N LYS A 71 -20.06 -41.95 -8.53
CA LYS A 71 -19.45 -40.92 -7.67
C LYS A 71 -17.93 -40.92 -7.79
N ILE A 72 -17.38 -39.70 -7.84
CA ILE A 72 -15.95 -39.44 -7.83
C ILE A 72 -15.59 -38.50 -6.68
N LYS A 73 -14.31 -38.49 -6.32
CA LYS A 73 -13.70 -37.48 -5.46
C LYS A 73 -12.67 -36.74 -6.29
N ILE A 74 -12.79 -35.42 -6.35
CA ILE A 74 -11.76 -34.57 -6.94
C ILE A 74 -10.95 -33.98 -5.80
N SER A 75 -9.63 -34.06 -5.89
CA SER A 75 -8.75 -33.47 -4.89
C SER A 75 -7.53 -32.76 -5.45
N ILE A 76 -7.00 -31.82 -4.68
CA ILE A 76 -5.77 -31.08 -4.94
C ILE A 76 -4.88 -31.07 -3.68
N PRO A 77 -3.55 -30.93 -3.82
CA PRO A 77 -2.67 -30.74 -2.67
C PRO A 77 -3.00 -29.43 -1.94
N SER A 78 -2.95 -29.48 -0.60
CA SER A 78 -3.18 -28.31 0.25
C SER A 78 -2.03 -27.31 0.26
N ASN A 79 -2.36 -26.03 0.50
CA ASN A 79 -1.39 -24.96 0.80
C ASN A 79 -0.26 -24.76 -0.24
N MET A 80 -0.55 -24.97 -1.53
CA MET A 80 0.48 -24.78 -2.56
C MET A 80 0.82 -23.30 -2.78
N ALA A 81 2.07 -22.96 -2.53
CA ALA A 81 2.64 -21.65 -2.84
C ALA A 81 2.66 -21.39 -4.35
N PHE A 82 2.52 -20.13 -4.75
CA PHE A 82 2.54 -19.70 -6.16
C PHE A 82 3.75 -20.25 -6.94
N ALA A 83 4.94 -20.21 -6.32
CA ALA A 83 6.20 -20.67 -6.89
C ALA A 83 6.39 -22.21 -6.87
N SER A 84 5.41 -23.00 -6.42
CA SER A 84 5.53 -24.47 -6.39
C SER A 84 5.81 -25.03 -7.80
N THR A 85 6.75 -25.97 -7.89
CA THR A 85 7.07 -26.68 -9.13
C THR A 85 5.94 -27.60 -9.61
N ASP A 86 5.02 -27.97 -8.71
CA ASP A 86 3.86 -28.80 -9.03
C ASP A 86 2.75 -27.99 -9.74
N LEU A 87 2.84 -26.67 -9.69
CA LEU A 87 1.97 -25.75 -10.41
C LEU A 87 2.54 -25.44 -11.81
N LYS A 88 1.69 -25.56 -12.81
CA LYS A 88 1.98 -25.19 -14.19
C LYS A 88 1.31 -23.86 -14.54
N SER A 89 2.05 -23.01 -15.24
CA SER A 89 1.48 -21.79 -15.81
C SER A 89 0.73 -22.14 -17.09
N VAL A 90 -0.53 -21.74 -17.18
CA VAL A 90 -1.42 -21.99 -18.32
C VAL A 90 -1.99 -20.66 -18.78
N ASP A 91 -1.97 -20.41 -20.08
CA ASP A 91 -2.66 -19.25 -20.66
C ASP A 91 -4.17 -19.44 -20.50
N VAL A 92 -4.88 -18.45 -19.96
CA VAL A 92 -6.32 -18.58 -19.71
C VAL A 92 -7.09 -18.80 -21.03
N ARG A 93 -6.53 -18.40 -22.18
CA ARG A 93 -7.10 -18.68 -23.50
C ARG A 93 -7.12 -20.16 -23.86
N ASP A 94 -6.37 -21.01 -23.17
CA ASP A 94 -6.37 -22.46 -23.34
C ASP A 94 -7.43 -23.19 -22.50
N PHE A 95 -8.18 -22.45 -21.68
CA PHE A 95 -9.34 -22.98 -20.99
C PHE A 95 -10.47 -23.22 -21.99
N SER A 96 -11.13 -24.38 -21.87
CA SER A 96 -12.16 -24.85 -22.81
C SER A 96 -13.52 -24.98 -22.15
N LEU A 97 -13.64 -25.87 -21.15
CA LEU A 97 -14.90 -26.15 -20.44
C LEU A 97 -14.81 -25.76 -18.96
N THR A 98 -15.86 -25.12 -18.46
CA THR A 98 -16.04 -24.83 -17.02
C THR A 98 -16.46 -26.09 -16.27
N TYR A 99 -16.34 -26.09 -14.94
CA TYR A 99 -16.72 -27.23 -14.09
C TYR A 99 -18.14 -27.78 -14.37
N SER A 100 -19.08 -26.91 -14.75
CA SER A 100 -20.47 -27.28 -15.06
C SER A 100 -20.66 -27.88 -16.46
N GLU A 101 -19.75 -27.56 -17.39
CA GLU A 101 -19.78 -28.04 -18.78
C GLU A 101 -19.04 -29.37 -18.96
N ILE A 102 -18.09 -29.69 -18.07
CA ILE A 102 -17.30 -30.93 -18.17
C ILE A 102 -18.20 -32.16 -18.02
N ARG A 103 -18.11 -33.05 -19.00
CA ARG A 103 -18.75 -34.37 -19.01
C ARG A 103 -17.69 -35.46 -18.91
N LEU A 104 -17.79 -36.28 -17.88
CA LEU A 104 -16.93 -37.42 -17.63
C LEU A 104 -17.61 -38.68 -18.15
N ASN A 105 -17.29 -39.12 -19.37
CA ASN A 105 -17.72 -40.39 -20.00
C ASN A 105 -18.94 -41.08 -19.31
N GLN A 106 -18.72 -42.19 -18.61
CA GLN A 106 -19.75 -42.99 -17.93
C GLN A 106 -20.28 -42.38 -16.61
N TYR A 107 -19.65 -41.32 -16.10
CA TYR A 107 -19.98 -40.64 -14.84
C TYR A 107 -20.87 -39.40 -15.03
N GLY A 108 -21.10 -38.95 -16.26
CA GLY A 108 -22.00 -37.84 -16.56
C GLY A 108 -21.40 -36.45 -16.25
N SER A 109 -22.14 -35.56 -15.59
CA SER A 109 -21.63 -34.23 -15.22
C SER A 109 -20.55 -34.34 -14.15
N LEU A 110 -19.41 -33.65 -14.34
CA LEU A 110 -18.37 -33.57 -13.31
C LEU A 110 -18.91 -33.02 -11.98
N ALA A 111 -19.68 -31.94 -12.03
CA ALA A 111 -20.23 -31.29 -10.83
C ALA A 111 -21.13 -32.23 -10.01
N GLN A 112 -21.98 -33.02 -10.67
CA GLN A 112 -22.83 -34.00 -10.00
C GLN A 112 -22.02 -35.18 -9.46
N ALA A 113 -21.10 -35.71 -10.26
CA ALA A 113 -20.29 -36.87 -9.91
C ALA A 113 -19.40 -36.59 -8.68
N CYS A 114 -18.87 -35.38 -8.55
CA CYS A 114 -18.08 -34.96 -7.38
C CYS A 114 -18.94 -34.40 -6.23
N SER A 115 -20.27 -34.53 -6.30
CA SER A 115 -21.21 -34.00 -5.31
C SER A 115 -20.97 -32.51 -4.98
N TYR A 116 -20.62 -31.72 -6.00
CA TYR A 116 -20.37 -30.28 -5.90
C TYR A 116 -19.24 -29.90 -4.92
N LYS A 117 -18.23 -30.76 -4.79
CA LYS A 117 -17.11 -30.56 -3.85
C LYS A 117 -15.76 -30.77 -4.53
N LEU A 118 -14.82 -29.91 -4.18
CA LEU A 118 -13.39 -30.09 -4.41
C LEU A 118 -12.71 -30.24 -3.05
N HIS A 119 -11.91 -31.29 -2.89
CA HIS A 119 -11.23 -31.59 -1.63
C HIS A 119 -9.76 -31.16 -1.67
N GLU A 120 -9.25 -30.64 -0.57
CA GLU A 120 -7.81 -30.68 -0.34
C GLU A 120 -7.40 -32.02 0.27
N HIS A 121 -6.19 -32.47 -0.05
CA HIS A 121 -5.51 -33.56 0.66
C HIS A 121 -4.18 -33.09 1.25
N GLY A 122 -3.70 -33.79 2.29
CA GLY A 122 -2.54 -33.42 3.08
C GLY A 122 -2.93 -32.98 4.50
N ASN A 123 -2.30 -31.93 5.03
CA ASN A 123 -2.52 -31.44 6.39
C ASN A 123 -3.84 -30.65 6.56
N SER A 124 -4.52 -30.34 5.47
CA SER A 124 -5.80 -29.61 5.43
C SER A 124 -6.92 -30.55 4.97
N THR A 125 -8.09 -30.42 5.59
CA THR A 125 -9.34 -31.10 5.18
C THR A 125 -10.34 -30.11 4.57
N THR A 126 -9.86 -28.98 4.05
CA THR A 126 -10.70 -27.95 3.43
C THR A 126 -11.48 -28.52 2.25
N ILE A 127 -12.77 -28.18 2.19
CA ILE A 127 -13.65 -28.53 1.09
C ILE A 127 -14.09 -27.23 0.43
N PHE A 128 -13.74 -27.05 -0.85
CA PHE A 128 -14.23 -25.94 -1.64
C PHE A 128 -15.56 -26.33 -2.29
N PRO A 129 -16.63 -25.54 -2.13
CA PRO A 129 -17.90 -25.78 -2.80
C PRO A 129 -17.78 -25.46 -4.29
N LEU A 130 -18.54 -26.19 -5.11
CA LEU A 130 -18.70 -25.93 -6.54
C LEU A 130 -20.18 -25.56 -6.80
N PRO A 131 -20.49 -24.36 -7.31
CA PRO A 131 -19.55 -23.32 -7.71
C PRO A 131 -18.81 -22.63 -6.56
N ASN A 132 -17.73 -21.94 -6.90
CA ASN A 132 -17.03 -21.02 -6.01
C ASN A 132 -18.05 -20.01 -5.43
N PRO A 133 -18.03 -19.71 -4.12
CA PRO A 133 -18.99 -18.78 -3.50
C PRO A 133 -19.06 -17.41 -4.17
N TRP A 134 -17.93 -16.91 -4.69
CA TRP A 134 -17.89 -15.65 -5.43
C TRP A 134 -18.65 -15.68 -6.74
N ARG A 135 -18.79 -16.85 -7.38
CA ARG A 135 -19.66 -16.99 -8.56
C ARG A 135 -21.11 -16.69 -8.22
N THR A 136 -21.57 -17.17 -7.07
CA THR A 136 -22.92 -16.90 -6.57
C THR A 136 -23.09 -15.43 -6.21
N LYS A 137 -22.11 -14.81 -5.54
CA LYS A 137 -22.12 -13.37 -5.19
C LYS A 137 -22.15 -12.48 -6.43
N ALA A 138 -21.34 -12.82 -7.44
CA ALA A 138 -21.23 -12.06 -8.68
C ALA A 138 -22.49 -12.13 -9.54
N LYS A 139 -23.34 -13.16 -9.43
CA LYS A 139 -24.59 -13.31 -10.21
C LYS A 139 -24.38 -13.07 -11.72
N GLY A 140 -23.25 -13.54 -12.26
CA GLY A 140 -22.89 -13.36 -13.67
C GLY A 140 -22.23 -12.02 -14.02
N MET A 141 -21.90 -11.17 -13.04
CA MET A 141 -21.06 -9.99 -13.24
C MET A 141 -19.58 -10.36 -13.31
N ILE A 142 -18.77 -9.48 -13.94
CA ILE A 142 -17.31 -9.56 -13.83
C ILE A 142 -16.88 -9.14 -12.43
N ILE A 143 -15.92 -9.85 -11.84
CA ILE A 143 -15.31 -9.46 -10.56
C ILE A 143 -14.08 -8.60 -10.87
N ARG A 144 -14.04 -7.40 -10.30
CA ARG A 144 -12.86 -6.51 -10.34
C ARG A 144 -12.18 -6.53 -8.98
N HIS A 145 -10.98 -7.10 -8.93
CA HIS A 145 -10.13 -7.03 -7.74
C HIS A 145 -9.33 -5.73 -7.78
N VAL A 146 -9.61 -4.82 -6.86
CA VAL A 146 -9.07 -3.45 -6.85
C VAL A 146 -8.48 -3.13 -5.48
N PRO A 147 -7.26 -3.57 -5.15
CA PRO A 147 -6.63 -3.25 -3.87
C PRO A 147 -6.34 -1.75 -3.74
N ILE A 148 -6.24 -1.29 -2.49
CA ILE A 148 -5.92 0.09 -2.17
C ILE A 148 -4.69 0.20 -1.27
N ASN A 149 -3.97 1.31 -1.35
CA ASN A 149 -3.05 1.72 -0.29
C ASN A 149 -3.76 2.76 0.57
N LEU A 150 -3.81 2.50 1.88
CA LEU A 150 -4.44 3.38 2.86
C LEU A 150 -3.40 4.32 3.46
N TYR A 151 -3.80 5.53 3.81
CA TYR A 151 -2.94 6.50 4.48
C TYR A 151 -3.73 7.26 5.54
N ALA A 152 -3.06 7.55 6.66
CA ALA A 152 -3.56 8.52 7.62
C ALA A 152 -2.43 9.44 8.09
N ASP A 153 -2.79 10.66 8.45
CA ASP A 153 -1.86 11.66 8.97
C ASP A 153 -2.58 12.68 9.83
N ASP A 154 -1.81 13.31 10.72
CA ASP A 154 -2.27 14.50 11.41
C ASP A 154 -1.89 15.77 10.65
N THR A 155 -2.92 16.53 10.30
CA THR A 155 -2.75 17.78 9.57
C THR A 155 -3.47 18.91 10.31
N SER A 156 -2.96 20.12 10.19
CA SER A 156 -3.65 21.29 10.74
C SER A 156 -4.74 21.75 9.79
N GLY A 157 -5.89 22.15 10.34
CA GLY A 157 -6.95 22.87 9.62
C GLY A 157 -6.64 24.36 9.43
N ASN A 158 -5.55 24.87 10.01
CA ASN A 158 -5.12 26.26 9.87
C ASN A 158 -3.95 26.38 8.90
N VAL A 159 -3.70 27.62 8.45
CA VAL A 159 -2.49 27.98 7.71
C VAL A 159 -1.23 27.77 8.57
N SER A 160 -1.35 27.88 9.91
CA SER A 160 -0.28 27.58 10.87
C SER A 160 -0.42 26.18 11.49
N LYS A 161 0.68 25.42 11.53
CA LYS A 161 0.70 23.98 11.92
C LYS A 161 0.32 23.66 13.38
N GLN A 162 0.07 24.64 14.23
CA GLN A 162 -0.03 24.43 15.69
C GLN A 162 -1.45 24.29 16.25
N PHE A 163 -2.47 24.75 15.54
CA PHE A 163 -3.85 24.79 16.05
C PHE A 163 -4.80 24.05 15.11
N ASN A 164 -5.94 23.58 15.64
CA ASN A 164 -6.96 22.80 14.91
C ASN A 164 -6.39 21.53 14.27
N LYS A 165 -5.95 20.58 15.10
CA LYS A 165 -5.48 19.28 14.64
C LYS A 165 -6.65 18.48 14.04
N HIS A 166 -6.44 17.96 12.85
CA HIS A 166 -7.32 17.02 12.17
C HIS A 166 -6.58 15.71 11.92
N MET A 167 -7.20 14.60 12.25
CA MET A 167 -6.84 13.30 11.71
C MET A 167 -7.56 13.11 10.39
N VAL A 168 -6.87 12.65 9.35
CA VAL A 168 -7.46 12.43 8.03
C VAL A 168 -7.07 11.08 7.47
N TYR A 169 -8.00 10.44 6.76
CA TYR A 169 -7.75 9.22 5.99
C TYR A 169 -7.92 9.48 4.49
N TYR A 170 -6.94 9.01 3.74
CA TYR A 170 -6.99 8.93 2.28
C TYR A 170 -6.71 7.51 1.80
N PHE A 171 -7.08 7.23 0.56
CA PHE A 171 -6.55 6.08 -0.17
C PHE A 171 -6.20 6.41 -1.61
N THR A 172 -5.46 5.51 -2.23
CA THR A 172 -5.13 5.48 -3.66
C THR A 172 -5.33 4.05 -4.13
N LEU A 173 -5.69 3.87 -5.41
CA LEU A 173 -5.73 2.53 -6.00
C LEU A 173 -4.30 1.98 -6.09
N SER A 174 -4.11 0.72 -5.68
CA SER A 174 -2.85 0.01 -5.86
C SER A 174 -2.65 -0.39 -7.33
N GLY A 175 -1.40 -0.52 -7.76
CA GLY A 175 -1.07 -0.94 -9.13
C GLY A 175 -1.08 0.17 -10.18
N LEU A 176 -1.48 1.40 -9.81
CA LEU A 176 -1.29 2.57 -10.67
C LEU A 176 0.20 2.82 -10.94
N PRO A 177 0.61 3.16 -12.18
CA PRO A 177 1.97 3.58 -12.46
C PRO A 177 2.36 4.79 -11.58
N PRO A 178 3.63 4.90 -11.11
CA PRO A 178 4.03 5.96 -10.18
C PRO A 178 3.63 7.38 -10.63
N ARG A 179 3.77 7.69 -11.92
CA ARG A 179 3.36 8.99 -12.50
C ARG A 179 1.88 9.29 -12.27
N ILE A 180 1.01 8.30 -12.45
CA ILE A 180 -0.44 8.43 -12.30
C ILE A 180 -0.81 8.39 -10.82
N ALA A 181 -0.22 7.49 -10.05
CA ALA A 181 -0.46 7.32 -8.63
C ALA A 181 -0.12 8.59 -7.81
N ASN A 182 0.80 9.44 -8.28
CA ASN A 182 1.21 10.68 -7.62
C ASN A 182 0.35 11.90 -7.98
N MET A 183 -0.64 11.75 -8.85
CA MET A 183 -1.57 12.83 -9.17
C MET A 183 -2.61 12.97 -8.05
N GLU A 184 -2.93 14.19 -7.66
CA GLU A 184 -3.98 14.50 -6.67
C GLU A 184 -5.34 13.90 -7.07
N TYR A 185 -5.61 13.83 -8.39
CA TYR A 185 -6.77 13.14 -8.94
C TYR A 185 -6.92 11.69 -8.46
N ASN A 186 -5.82 10.97 -8.24
CA ASN A 186 -5.86 9.56 -7.82
C ASN A 186 -5.74 9.37 -6.30
N CYS A 187 -5.81 10.47 -5.54
CA CYS A 187 -5.94 10.48 -4.09
C CYS A 187 -7.41 10.69 -3.72
N HIS A 188 -7.94 9.84 -2.85
CA HIS A 188 -9.35 9.82 -2.49
C HIS A 188 -9.53 10.02 -0.98
N PHE A 189 -10.37 10.98 -0.61
CA PHE A 189 -10.77 11.24 0.77
C PHE A 189 -11.75 10.20 1.30
N LEU A 190 -11.52 9.73 2.52
CA LEU A 190 -12.44 8.83 3.24
C LEU A 190 -13.15 9.58 4.37
N CYS A 191 -12.39 10.09 5.33
CA CYS A 191 -12.94 10.77 6.49
C CYS A 191 -11.89 11.68 7.15
N THR A 192 -12.38 12.58 8.00
CA THR A 192 -11.54 13.39 8.89
C THR A 192 -12.28 13.69 10.18
N SER A 193 -11.53 13.87 11.26
CA SER A 193 -12.06 14.36 12.52
C SER A 193 -11.05 15.22 13.26
N ASN A 194 -11.54 16.24 13.95
CA ASN A 194 -10.78 17.05 14.88
C ASN A 194 -10.95 16.61 16.34
N THR A 195 -11.74 15.55 16.59
CA THR A 195 -12.02 15.02 17.94
C THR A 195 -11.67 13.55 18.09
N ALA A 196 -11.63 12.79 16.99
CA ALA A 196 -11.32 11.36 16.99
C ALA A 196 -9.88 11.09 16.52
N GLY A 197 -9.25 10.08 17.12
CA GLY A 197 -7.93 9.57 16.77
C GLY A 197 -7.90 8.71 15.51
N ALA A 198 -6.70 8.25 15.12
CA ALA A 198 -6.52 7.48 13.90
C ALA A 198 -7.23 6.11 13.98
N LEU A 199 -7.16 5.44 15.12
CA LEU A 199 -7.78 4.12 15.30
C LEU A 199 -9.31 4.20 15.44
N GLU A 200 -9.86 5.27 16.02
CA GLU A 200 -11.31 5.47 16.10
C GLU A 200 -11.93 5.64 14.71
N LEU A 201 -11.30 6.45 13.86
CA LEU A 201 -11.71 6.59 12.46
C LEU A 201 -11.51 5.29 11.66
N ALA A 202 -10.47 4.52 11.98
CA ALA A 202 -10.21 3.24 11.33
C ALA A 202 -11.29 2.19 11.59
N ASP A 203 -12.02 2.26 12.71
CA ASP A 203 -12.99 1.22 13.08
C ASP A 203 -14.03 0.99 11.98
N GLN A 204 -14.64 2.06 11.48
CA GLN A 204 -15.61 1.98 10.40
C GLN A 204 -14.96 1.62 9.05
N ILE A 205 -13.76 2.15 8.78
CA ILE A 205 -13.02 1.84 7.54
C ILE A 205 -12.71 0.34 7.46
N VAL A 206 -12.24 -0.27 8.56
CA VAL A 206 -11.92 -1.69 8.59
C VAL A 206 -13.18 -2.55 8.42
N ASP A 207 -14.31 -2.18 9.03
CA ASP A 207 -15.60 -2.88 8.82
C ASP A 207 -15.98 -2.90 7.34
N GLN A 208 -15.97 -1.72 6.68
CA GLN A 208 -16.31 -1.60 5.27
C GLN A 208 -15.30 -2.31 4.36
N MET A 209 -14.00 -2.23 4.66
CA MET A 209 -12.98 -2.93 3.90
C MET A 209 -13.11 -4.44 4.01
N ASN A 210 -13.48 -4.96 5.19
CA ASN A 210 -13.76 -6.38 5.37
C ASN A 210 -14.98 -6.82 4.56
N GLU A 211 -16.05 -6.01 4.51
CA GLU A 211 -17.22 -6.27 3.68
C GLU A 211 -16.87 -6.26 2.18
N LEU A 212 -16.11 -5.25 1.71
CA LEU A 212 -15.62 -5.20 0.33
C LEU A 212 -14.73 -6.39 -0.02
N ALA A 213 -13.96 -6.88 0.96
CA ALA A 213 -13.04 -8.00 0.78
C ALA A 213 -13.76 -9.35 0.75
N THR A 214 -14.94 -9.50 1.37
CA THR A 214 -15.63 -10.79 1.50
C THR A 214 -16.92 -10.88 0.71
N GLU A 215 -17.68 -9.79 0.61
CA GLU A 215 -18.96 -9.72 -0.10
C GLU A 215 -18.86 -8.98 -1.44
N GLY A 216 -17.98 -7.98 -1.50
CA GLY A 216 -17.85 -7.07 -2.63
C GLY A 216 -19.03 -6.10 -2.76
N VAL A 217 -18.93 -5.16 -3.69
CA VAL A 217 -19.97 -4.16 -3.97
C VAL A 217 -20.21 -4.02 -5.46
N VAL A 218 -21.44 -3.77 -5.88
CA VAL A 218 -21.73 -3.49 -7.29
C VAL A 218 -21.18 -2.12 -7.65
N ALA A 219 -20.36 -2.07 -8.69
CA ALA A 219 -19.84 -0.85 -9.29
C ALA A 219 -20.08 -0.88 -10.80
N TYR A 220 -20.04 0.28 -11.45
CA TYR A 220 -20.13 0.37 -12.90
C TYR A 220 -18.73 0.53 -13.51
N ASP A 221 -18.34 -0.38 -14.40
CA ASP A 221 -17.07 -0.30 -15.13
C ASP A 221 -17.32 0.45 -16.45
N SER A 222 -16.84 1.70 -16.52
CA SER A 222 -17.01 2.55 -17.69
C SER A 222 -16.26 2.05 -18.94
N GLY A 223 -15.17 1.30 -18.75
CA GLY A 223 -14.44 0.70 -19.87
C GLY A 223 -15.17 -0.49 -20.48
N LEU A 224 -15.94 -1.22 -19.66
CA LEU A 224 -16.75 -2.36 -20.10
C LEU A 224 -18.22 -2.00 -20.40
N ASN A 225 -18.68 -0.81 -20.04
CA ASN A 225 -20.08 -0.38 -20.12
C ASN A 225 -21.06 -1.37 -19.46
N LYS A 226 -20.71 -1.89 -18.27
CA LYS A 226 -21.57 -2.81 -17.51
C LYS A 226 -21.29 -2.79 -16.01
N ASN A 227 -22.25 -3.29 -15.25
CA ASN A 227 -22.07 -3.54 -13.82
C ASN A 227 -21.07 -4.67 -13.59
N VAL A 228 -20.21 -4.46 -12.60
CA VAL A 228 -19.19 -5.39 -12.11
C VAL A 228 -19.33 -5.53 -10.60
N LEU A 229 -18.87 -6.66 -10.06
CA LEU A 229 -18.70 -6.82 -8.62
C LEU A 229 -17.27 -6.41 -8.25
N LEU A 230 -17.13 -5.31 -7.51
CA LEU A 230 -15.85 -4.83 -7.01
C LEU A 230 -15.51 -5.52 -5.70
N MET A 231 -14.31 -6.09 -5.64
CA MET A 231 -13.70 -6.67 -4.44
C MET A 231 -12.43 -5.88 -4.13
N SER A 232 -12.21 -5.51 -2.86
CA SER A 232 -11.05 -4.70 -2.47
C SER A 232 -10.43 -5.17 -1.16
N VAL A 233 -9.13 -4.94 -1.03
CA VAL A 233 -8.34 -5.21 0.17
C VAL A 233 -7.35 -4.07 0.40
N VAL A 234 -6.92 -3.88 1.65
CA VAL A 234 -5.81 -2.96 1.96
C VAL A 234 -4.48 -3.66 1.64
N LEU A 235 -3.83 -3.24 0.57
CA LEU A 235 -2.55 -3.81 0.16
C LEU A 235 -1.44 -3.38 1.13
N CYS A 236 -1.37 -2.10 1.47
CA CYS A 236 -0.50 -1.60 2.53
C CYS A 236 -1.10 -0.35 3.20
N PHE A 237 -0.60 -0.07 4.40
CA PHE A 237 -0.85 1.19 5.09
C PHE A 237 0.41 2.05 5.03
N GLN A 238 0.26 3.32 4.65
CA GLN A 238 1.33 4.29 4.51
C GLN A 238 1.17 5.38 5.57
N GLY A 239 2.27 5.75 6.22
CA GLY A 239 2.28 6.83 7.19
C GLY A 239 3.70 7.15 7.64
N ASP A 240 3.83 8.19 8.46
CA ASP A 240 5.08 8.49 9.10
C ASP A 240 5.42 7.46 10.21
N SER A 241 6.55 7.63 10.90
CA SER A 241 6.97 6.63 11.90
C SER A 241 6.03 6.55 13.13
N PRO A 242 5.59 7.67 13.73
CA PRO A 242 4.51 7.68 14.71
C PRO A 242 3.22 7.01 14.25
N MET A 243 2.70 7.34 13.07
CA MET A 243 1.46 6.78 12.56
C MET A 243 1.57 5.27 12.35
N HIS A 244 2.67 4.79 11.75
CA HIS A 244 2.92 3.36 11.67
C HIS A 244 2.99 2.69 13.04
N ALA A 245 3.55 3.34 14.06
CA ALA A 245 3.61 2.80 15.41
C ALA A 245 2.19 2.64 16.00
N GLU A 246 1.32 3.63 15.83
CA GLU A 246 -0.08 3.59 16.27
C GLU A 246 -0.85 2.46 15.57
N ILE A 247 -0.77 2.37 14.24
CA ILE A 247 -1.49 1.39 13.41
C ILE A 247 -1.01 -0.04 13.69
N THR A 248 0.26 -0.22 14.02
CA THR A 248 0.83 -1.55 14.34
C THR A 248 0.80 -1.90 15.82
N SER A 249 0.20 -1.05 16.67
CA SER A 249 0.27 -1.21 18.13
C SER A 249 1.72 -1.43 18.61
N THR A 250 2.69 -0.72 18.03
CA THR A 250 4.10 -0.77 18.44
C THR A 250 4.52 0.57 19.07
N PRO A 251 5.57 0.60 19.90
CA PRO A 251 6.09 1.84 20.45
C PRO A 251 6.71 2.75 19.37
N VAL A 252 6.64 4.07 19.59
CA VAL A 252 7.33 5.04 18.73
C VAL A 252 8.86 4.80 18.80
N PRO A 253 9.53 4.48 17.68
CA PRO A 253 10.89 3.89 17.70
C PRO A 253 11.97 4.69 18.42
N GLY A 254 11.96 6.03 18.30
CA GLY A 254 13.09 6.87 18.74
C GLY A 254 13.41 6.76 20.23
N VAL A 255 12.39 6.55 21.06
CA VAL A 255 12.48 6.54 22.53
C VAL A 255 12.24 5.16 23.15
N ALA A 256 11.82 4.17 22.35
CA ALA A 256 11.37 2.87 22.84
C ALA A 256 12.46 1.80 22.87
N LEU A 257 12.44 0.91 23.86
CA LEU A 257 13.39 -0.20 23.94
C LEU A 257 13.30 -1.13 22.72
N HIS A 258 12.07 -1.37 22.24
CA HIS A 258 11.77 -2.03 20.98
C HIS A 258 11.79 -0.98 19.86
N ALA A 259 12.85 -0.99 19.07
CA ALA A 259 13.17 0.11 18.15
C ALA A 259 12.69 -0.15 16.71
N CYS A 260 12.12 -1.31 16.42
CA CYS A 260 11.63 -1.68 15.10
C CYS A 260 10.23 -2.29 15.21
N ARG A 261 9.38 -2.00 14.22
CA ARG A 261 8.03 -2.60 14.09
C ARG A 261 8.02 -3.86 13.22
N MET A 262 9.09 -4.08 12.45
CA MET A 262 9.19 -5.18 11.47
C MET A 262 10.01 -6.36 11.99
N CYS A 263 10.83 -6.15 13.02
CA CYS A 263 11.71 -7.17 13.59
C CYS A 263 11.85 -7.01 15.10
N THR A 264 12.43 -8.01 15.74
CA THR A 264 12.53 -8.09 17.21
C THR A 264 13.68 -7.27 17.83
N LEU A 265 14.23 -6.29 17.10
CA LEU A 265 15.32 -5.43 17.60
C LEU A 265 14.90 -4.71 18.89
N LYS A 266 15.59 -5.03 19.99
CA LYS A 266 15.36 -4.43 21.29
C LYS A 266 16.63 -4.19 22.08
N ALA A 267 16.62 -3.17 22.95
CA ALA A 267 17.63 -2.96 23.97
C ALA A 267 17.06 -3.33 25.36
N ALA A 268 17.91 -3.80 26.28
CA ALA A 268 17.49 -4.04 27.67
C ALA A 268 17.22 -2.72 28.42
N SER A 269 17.99 -1.68 28.13
CA SER A 269 17.77 -0.31 28.59
C SER A 269 18.25 0.70 27.55
N THR A 270 17.89 1.98 27.70
CA THR A 270 18.41 3.06 26.85
C THR A 270 19.94 3.15 26.89
N LYS A 271 20.55 2.81 28.03
CA LYS A 271 22.01 2.78 28.19
C LYS A 271 22.66 1.64 27.41
N ASP A 272 21.95 0.57 27.11
CA ASP A 272 22.50 -0.60 26.41
C ASP A 272 22.53 -0.41 24.89
N ARG A 273 21.89 0.64 24.36
CA ARG A 273 21.96 0.98 22.94
C ARG A 273 23.38 1.32 22.46
N LYS A 274 24.28 1.73 23.36
CA LYS A 274 25.71 1.95 23.05
C LYS A 274 26.55 0.67 23.16
N SER A 275 25.98 -0.45 23.59
CA SER A 275 26.73 -1.70 23.68
C SER A 275 27.09 -2.22 22.29
N SER A 276 28.25 -2.88 22.17
CA SER A 276 28.65 -3.54 20.93
C SER A 276 27.64 -4.62 20.49
N SER A 277 26.99 -5.28 21.44
CA SER A 277 25.92 -6.24 21.17
C SER A 277 24.74 -5.60 20.44
N TYR A 278 24.21 -4.50 20.98
CA TYR A 278 23.09 -3.79 20.35
C TYR A 278 23.47 -3.20 18.99
N VAL A 279 24.67 -2.61 18.86
CA VAL A 279 25.15 -2.06 17.58
C VAL A 279 25.21 -3.15 16.51
N ARG A 280 25.69 -4.35 16.85
CA ARG A 280 25.73 -5.49 15.91
C ARG A 280 24.32 -5.93 15.50
N GLN A 281 23.40 -6.10 16.45
CA GLN A 281 22.00 -6.44 16.17
C GLN A 281 21.29 -5.36 15.32
N PHE A 282 21.53 -4.08 15.61
CA PHE A 282 21.02 -2.94 14.84
C PHE A 282 21.47 -2.98 13.37
N LEU A 283 22.64 -3.56 13.09
CA LEU A 283 23.19 -3.68 11.74
C LEU A 283 22.86 -5.02 11.07
N GLY A 284 22.15 -5.93 11.75
CA GLY A 284 21.95 -7.30 11.27
C GLY A 284 23.26 -8.08 11.15
N ARG A 285 24.11 -7.97 12.17
CA ARG A 285 25.43 -8.60 12.21
C ARG A 285 25.60 -9.45 13.46
N ASN A 286 26.27 -10.60 13.30
CA ASN A 286 26.66 -11.44 14.42
C ASN A 286 27.97 -10.98 15.06
N ALA A 287 28.47 -11.75 16.03
CA ALA A 287 29.68 -11.39 16.76
C ALA A 287 30.96 -11.31 15.92
N HIS A 288 31.01 -12.01 14.79
CA HIS A 288 32.13 -12.04 13.84
C HIS A 288 32.02 -10.98 12.75
N GLY A 289 30.94 -10.18 12.73
CA GLY A 289 30.68 -9.19 11.69
C GLY A 289 30.04 -9.78 10.42
N SER A 290 29.72 -11.07 10.40
CA SER A 290 28.96 -11.69 9.32
C SER A 290 27.50 -11.25 9.36
N GLN A 291 26.84 -11.24 8.21
CA GLN A 291 25.42 -10.94 8.11
C GLN A 291 24.62 -11.99 8.88
N GLU A 292 23.67 -11.52 9.68
CA GLU A 292 22.74 -12.33 10.45
C GLU A 292 21.31 -11.94 10.06
N PRO A 293 20.46 -12.90 9.67
CA PRO A 293 19.07 -12.60 9.34
C PRO A 293 18.35 -11.91 10.49
N LEU A 294 17.67 -10.80 10.20
CA LEU A 294 16.83 -10.14 11.18
C LEU A 294 15.63 -11.04 11.50
N VAL A 295 15.39 -11.29 12.79
CA VAL A 295 14.23 -12.07 13.24
C VAL A 295 12.97 -11.24 13.08
N PRO A 296 12.05 -11.59 12.16
CA PRO A 296 10.84 -10.80 11.91
C PRO A 296 9.94 -10.76 13.14
N GLN A 297 9.19 -9.67 13.28
CA GLN A 297 8.13 -9.58 14.27
C GLN A 297 6.87 -10.25 13.72
N ASP A 298 6.17 -10.98 14.58
CA ASP A 298 4.94 -11.69 14.21
C ASP A 298 3.70 -10.87 14.60
N TRP A 299 2.84 -10.59 13.63
CA TRP A 299 1.59 -9.85 13.84
C TRP A 299 0.65 -10.57 14.79
N HIS A 300 0.57 -11.90 14.69
CA HIS A 300 -0.28 -12.69 15.58
C HIS A 300 0.20 -12.64 17.04
N SER A 301 1.52 -12.62 17.25
CA SER A 301 2.13 -12.37 18.56
C SER A 301 1.74 -11.00 19.12
N ILE A 302 1.72 -9.94 18.30
CA ILE A 302 1.26 -8.60 18.74
C ILE A 302 -0.21 -8.62 19.15
N GLN A 303 -1.08 -9.27 18.35
CA GLN A 303 -2.51 -9.43 18.67
C GLN A 303 -2.70 -10.17 20.01
N SER A 304 -2.02 -11.32 20.18
CA SER A 304 -2.09 -12.13 21.39
C SER A 304 -1.58 -11.37 22.63
N LYS A 305 -0.47 -10.64 22.50
CA LYS A 305 0.06 -9.79 23.57
C LYS A 305 -0.87 -8.62 23.91
N SER A 306 -1.57 -8.05 22.93
CA SER A 306 -2.55 -6.98 23.18
C SER A 306 -3.72 -7.49 24.01
N LYS A 307 -4.22 -8.71 23.72
CA LYS A 307 -5.24 -9.39 24.53
C LYS A 307 -4.76 -9.69 25.95
N LEU A 308 -3.52 -10.16 26.11
CA LEU A 308 -2.91 -10.36 27.44
C LEU A 308 -2.79 -9.05 28.22
N LEU A 309 -2.33 -7.98 27.57
CA LEU A 309 -2.20 -6.66 28.19
C LEU A 309 -3.54 -6.09 28.63
N TRP A 310 -4.64 -6.36 27.91
CA TRP A 310 -5.98 -6.00 28.36
C TRP A 310 -6.35 -6.66 29.69
N ILE A 311 -6.13 -7.98 29.81
CA ILE A 311 -6.40 -8.74 31.05
C ILE A 311 -5.59 -8.15 32.21
N ILE A 312 -4.29 -7.92 32.01
CA ILE A 312 -3.41 -7.32 33.02
C ILE A 312 -3.88 -5.90 33.38
N GLY A 313 -4.24 -5.08 32.39
CA GLY A 313 -4.69 -3.71 32.61
C GLY A 313 -6.00 -3.63 33.39
N LYS A 314 -6.89 -4.61 33.23
CA LYS A 314 -8.16 -4.69 33.95
C LYS A 314 -8.01 -5.22 35.37
N GLU A 315 -7.20 -6.27 35.55
CA GLU A 315 -7.14 -7.03 36.81
C GLU A 315 -6.02 -6.57 37.76
N GLN A 316 -5.00 -5.87 37.25
CA GLN A 316 -3.81 -5.50 37.99
C GLN A 316 -3.61 -3.98 38.04
N SER A 317 -2.54 -3.53 38.71
CA SER A 317 -2.23 -2.10 38.80
C SER A 317 -1.80 -1.50 37.46
N ALA A 318 -2.10 -0.21 37.23
CA ALA A 318 -1.62 0.55 36.08
C ALA A 318 -0.09 0.44 35.88
N LYS A 319 0.68 0.44 36.96
CA LYS A 319 2.14 0.27 36.92
C LYS A 319 2.56 -1.08 36.33
N GLN A 320 1.83 -2.15 36.64
CA GLN A 320 2.12 -3.49 36.13
C GLN A 320 1.77 -3.62 34.64
N PHE A 321 0.67 -2.98 34.22
CA PHE A 321 0.32 -2.81 32.82
C PHE A 321 1.42 -2.07 32.04
N ASP A 322 1.91 -0.94 32.55
CA ASP A 322 2.97 -0.15 31.92
C ASP A 322 4.29 -0.91 31.80
N ASN A 323 4.70 -1.61 32.86
CA ASN A 323 5.91 -2.44 32.85
C ASN A 323 5.82 -3.56 31.81
N THR A 324 4.67 -4.24 31.75
CA THR A 324 4.46 -5.36 30.81
C THR A 324 4.38 -4.86 29.37
N THR A 325 3.72 -3.72 29.14
CA THR A 325 3.69 -3.00 27.86
C THR A 325 5.12 -2.73 27.36
N ALA A 326 5.97 -2.15 28.22
CA ALA A 326 7.36 -1.86 27.89
C ALA A 326 8.18 -3.14 27.60
N GLN A 327 7.98 -4.20 28.38
CA GLN A 327 8.65 -5.48 28.20
C GLN A 327 8.27 -6.14 26.87
N HIS A 328 6.98 -6.16 26.53
CA HIS A 328 6.48 -6.80 25.32
C HIS A 328 6.67 -5.97 24.05
N GLY A 329 6.85 -4.65 24.19
CA GLY A 329 6.98 -3.77 23.03
C GLY A 329 5.68 -3.67 22.24
N VAL A 330 4.54 -3.72 22.93
CA VAL A 330 3.21 -3.62 22.35
C VAL A 330 2.51 -2.42 22.97
N ARG A 331 1.95 -1.55 22.13
CA ARG A 331 1.41 -0.26 22.50
C ARG A 331 0.10 0.02 21.75
N ASP A 332 -0.95 -0.74 22.05
CA ASP A 332 -2.31 -0.42 21.56
C ASP A 332 -2.80 0.88 22.22
N CYS A 333 -3.24 1.86 21.43
CA CYS A 333 -3.74 3.14 21.93
C CYS A 333 -5.15 3.02 22.51
N ILE A 334 -6.02 2.19 21.91
CA ILE A 334 -7.40 1.98 22.39
C ILE A 334 -7.37 1.31 23.75
N THR A 335 -6.67 0.17 23.85
CA THR A 335 -6.58 -0.59 25.11
C THR A 335 -5.99 0.26 26.23
N ARG A 336 -4.98 1.08 25.94
CA ARG A 336 -4.39 1.98 26.95
C ARG A 336 -5.37 3.02 27.44
N GLN A 337 -6.10 3.69 26.53
CA GLN A 337 -7.09 4.68 26.92
C GLN A 337 -8.19 4.04 27.81
N LEU A 338 -8.63 2.83 27.47
CA LEU A 338 -9.60 2.09 28.29
C LEU A 338 -9.04 1.74 29.68
N VAL A 339 -7.78 1.31 29.77
CA VAL A 339 -7.10 1.02 31.04
C VAL A 339 -6.93 2.30 31.86
N ASP A 340 -6.47 3.40 31.25
CA ASP A 340 -6.33 4.69 31.92
C ASP A 340 -7.67 5.16 32.51
N ASN A 341 -8.77 4.98 31.77
CA ASN A 341 -10.11 5.29 32.24
C ASN A 341 -10.58 4.37 33.39
N LEU A 342 -10.25 3.07 33.36
CA LEU A 342 -10.55 2.12 34.45
C LEU A 342 -9.83 2.45 35.76
N HIS A 343 -8.63 3.04 35.66
CA HIS A 343 -7.85 3.47 36.82
C HIS A 343 -8.04 4.97 37.15
N GLY A 344 -8.89 5.65 36.38
CA GLY A 344 -9.15 7.09 36.46
C GLY A 344 -10.23 7.49 37.49
N PRO A 345 -10.56 8.80 37.54
CA PRO A 345 -11.56 9.33 38.46
C PRO A 345 -12.98 8.77 38.21
N ASP A 346 -13.35 8.58 36.94
CA ASP A 346 -14.69 8.12 36.52
C ASP A 346 -14.79 6.59 36.37
N LYS A 347 -13.93 5.84 37.08
CA LYS A 347 -13.77 4.39 36.92
C LYS A 347 -15.05 3.57 37.01
N ASP A 348 -16.01 3.98 37.84
CA ASP A 348 -17.23 3.20 38.06
C ASP A 348 -18.22 3.31 36.89
N ASP A 349 -18.23 4.44 36.18
CA ASP A 349 -18.98 4.59 34.93
C ASP A 349 -18.29 3.84 33.79
N TRP A 350 -16.96 3.94 33.72
CA TRP A 350 -16.17 3.22 32.73
C TRP A 350 -16.26 1.70 32.88
N LYS A 351 -16.32 1.17 34.11
CA LYS A 351 -16.56 -0.27 34.34
C LYS A 351 -17.85 -0.76 33.66
N LYS A 352 -18.96 -0.02 33.82
CA LYS A 352 -20.25 -0.37 33.20
C LYS A 352 -20.17 -0.34 31.67
N GLN A 353 -19.52 0.68 31.11
CA GLN A 353 -19.33 0.79 29.66
C GLN A 353 -18.44 -0.33 29.13
N ILE A 354 -17.38 -0.67 29.84
CA ILE A 354 -16.44 -1.73 29.46
C ILE A 354 -17.10 -3.10 29.55
N ASP A 355 -17.92 -3.38 30.57
CA ASP A 355 -18.68 -4.62 30.64
C ASP A 355 -19.62 -4.77 29.43
N GLN A 356 -20.18 -3.67 28.92
CA GLN A 356 -20.96 -3.68 27.68
C GLN A 356 -20.07 -3.87 26.44
N LEU A 357 -18.94 -3.16 26.35
CA LEU A 357 -17.98 -3.32 25.26
C LEU A 357 -17.44 -4.75 25.18
N GLU A 358 -17.15 -5.40 26.30
CA GLU A 358 -16.68 -6.79 26.33
C GLU A 358 -17.76 -7.77 25.85
N LYS A 359 -19.03 -7.56 26.24
CA LYS A 359 -20.16 -8.34 25.70
C LYS A 359 -20.28 -8.18 24.19
N ASP A 360 -20.19 -6.94 23.69
CA ASP A 360 -20.24 -6.64 22.26
C ASP A 360 -19.00 -7.20 21.53
N ASN A 361 -17.83 -7.19 22.18
CA ASN A 361 -16.55 -7.62 21.63
C ASN A 361 -16.52 -9.13 21.30
N ILE A 362 -17.28 -9.96 22.02
CA ILE A 362 -17.45 -11.39 21.67
C ILE A 362 -17.93 -11.56 20.22
N THR A 363 -18.74 -10.61 19.74
CA THR A 363 -19.33 -10.66 18.39
C THR A 363 -18.65 -9.71 17.40
N ARG A 364 -18.08 -8.59 17.86
CA ARG A 364 -17.62 -7.50 16.99
C ARG A 364 -16.11 -7.24 17.01
N GLU A 365 -15.37 -7.80 17.98
CA GLU A 365 -13.92 -7.60 18.12
C GLU A 365 -13.46 -6.12 18.16
N LYS A 366 -14.25 -5.22 18.77
CA LYS A 366 -14.03 -3.75 18.79
C LYS A 366 -13.22 -3.20 19.97
N LEU A 367 -12.72 -4.06 20.85
CA LEU A 367 -11.98 -3.63 22.06
C LEU A 367 -10.51 -3.26 21.79
N PHE A 368 -10.01 -3.63 20.62
CA PHE A 368 -8.60 -3.50 20.24
C PHE A 368 -8.46 -2.64 18.99
N ASN A 369 -7.21 -2.28 18.67
CA ASN A 369 -6.84 -1.66 17.40
C ASN A 369 -7.57 -2.37 16.22
N PRO A 370 -8.40 -1.64 15.44
CA PRO A 370 -9.20 -2.24 14.35
C PRO A 370 -8.37 -2.95 13.29
N PHE A 371 -7.12 -2.55 13.05
CA PHE A 371 -6.25 -3.23 12.08
C PHE A 371 -5.94 -4.68 12.47
N MET A 372 -6.14 -5.07 13.74
CA MET A 372 -6.01 -6.47 14.15
C MET A 372 -7.07 -7.39 13.55
N ARG A 373 -8.24 -6.86 13.18
CA ARG A 373 -9.33 -7.61 12.52
C ARG A 373 -9.47 -7.31 11.03
N LEU A 374 -8.57 -6.50 10.46
CA LEU A 374 -8.54 -6.23 9.03
C LEU A 374 -8.07 -7.45 8.25
N LYS A 375 -8.93 -7.99 7.40
CA LYS A 375 -8.66 -9.21 6.61
C LYS A 375 -7.55 -8.96 5.59
N GLY A 376 -6.57 -9.86 5.55
CA GLY A 376 -5.44 -9.78 4.62
C GLY A 376 -4.39 -8.72 4.96
N PHE A 377 -4.38 -8.21 6.20
CA PHE A 377 -3.42 -7.24 6.68
C PHE A 377 -2.52 -7.81 7.80
N ASP A 378 -1.21 -7.68 7.63
CA ASP A 378 -0.17 -8.01 8.59
C ASP A 378 0.59 -6.72 8.92
N GLY A 379 0.37 -6.14 10.11
CA GLY A 379 0.97 -4.84 10.48
C GLY A 379 2.49 -4.81 10.42
N CYS A 380 3.16 -5.95 10.62
CA CYS A 380 4.63 -6.05 10.59
C CYS A 380 5.17 -6.07 9.15
N LYS A 381 4.38 -6.53 8.17
CA LYS A 381 4.78 -6.66 6.76
C LYS A 381 4.15 -5.63 5.83
N ASP A 382 2.97 -5.12 6.20
CA ASP A 382 2.12 -4.26 5.37
C ASP A 382 2.19 -2.78 5.71
N THR A 383 3.15 -2.41 6.56
CA THR A 383 3.56 -1.02 6.81
C THR A 383 4.97 -0.79 6.25
N PRO A 384 5.12 -0.59 4.93
CA PRO A 384 6.42 -0.57 4.26
C PRO A 384 7.36 0.54 4.77
N VAL A 385 8.63 0.44 4.41
CA VAL A 385 9.65 1.46 4.71
C VAL A 385 9.38 2.73 3.89
N GLU A 386 8.52 3.61 4.41
CA GLU A 386 8.14 4.87 3.76
C GLU A 386 9.36 5.80 3.55
N ILE A 387 9.71 6.03 2.28
CA ILE A 387 10.99 6.63 1.89
C ILE A 387 11.05 8.15 2.07
N LEU A 388 9.93 8.86 2.11
CA LEU A 388 9.95 10.29 2.41
C LEU A 388 10.43 10.52 3.84
N HIS A 389 9.85 9.81 4.82
CA HIS A 389 10.17 9.97 6.22
C HIS A 389 11.43 9.22 6.64
N VAL A 390 11.64 8.00 6.15
CA VAL A 390 12.80 7.19 6.55
C VAL A 390 14.08 7.68 5.86
N PHE A 391 14.02 7.91 4.54
CA PHE A 391 15.21 8.19 3.75
C PHE A 391 15.44 9.70 3.58
N SER A 392 14.49 10.43 2.99
CA SER A 392 14.67 11.87 2.67
C SER A 392 14.69 12.76 3.91
N LEU A 393 13.59 12.77 4.67
CA LEU A 393 13.43 13.49 5.95
C LEU A 393 14.05 12.74 7.15
N GLY A 394 14.72 11.63 6.88
CA GLY A 394 15.49 10.87 7.86
C GLY A 394 16.97 10.94 7.52
N VAL A 395 17.47 9.89 6.86
CA VAL A 395 18.88 9.69 6.56
C VAL A 395 19.54 10.91 5.91
N ILE A 396 19.03 11.38 4.77
CA ILE A 396 19.63 12.49 4.02
C ILE A 396 19.58 13.77 4.86
N LYS A 397 18.40 14.12 5.41
CA LYS A 397 18.21 15.31 6.25
C LYS A 397 19.19 15.37 7.41
N TYR A 398 19.33 14.28 8.15
CA TYR A 398 20.18 14.26 9.33
C TYR A 398 21.67 14.28 8.97
N MET A 399 22.10 13.54 7.93
CA MET A 399 23.49 13.60 7.45
C MET A 399 23.85 14.99 6.93
N MET A 400 22.94 15.62 6.16
CA MET A 400 23.13 16.98 5.67
C MET A 400 23.27 17.97 6.84
N ARG A 401 22.36 17.91 7.82
CA ARG A 401 22.42 18.79 8.98
C ARG A 401 23.71 18.62 9.77
N ASP A 402 24.12 17.38 10.06
CA ASP A 402 25.37 17.09 10.78
C ASP A 402 26.60 17.64 10.03
N PHE A 403 26.64 17.45 8.71
CA PHE A 403 27.72 17.99 7.88
C PHE A 403 27.71 19.52 7.84
N MET A 404 26.58 20.15 7.51
CA MET A 404 26.46 21.60 7.38
C MET A 404 26.74 22.32 8.71
N GLN A 405 26.35 21.74 9.84
CA GLN A 405 26.63 22.28 11.18
C GLN A 405 28.11 22.18 11.58
N SER A 406 28.88 21.27 10.97
CA SER A 406 30.31 21.14 11.21
C SER A 406 31.15 22.21 10.48
N LEU A 407 30.56 22.97 9.57
CA LEU A 407 31.25 23.96 8.75
C LEU A 407 31.26 25.34 9.42
N THR A 408 32.37 26.06 9.25
CA THR A 408 32.47 27.46 9.67
C THR A 408 31.68 28.38 8.73
N THR A 409 31.35 29.58 9.19
CA THR A 409 30.68 30.61 8.37
C THR A 409 31.43 30.89 7.07
N LYS A 410 32.77 30.96 7.10
CA LYS A 410 33.61 31.12 5.91
C LYS A 410 33.47 29.96 4.92
N LYS A 411 33.43 28.71 5.41
CA LYS A 411 33.26 27.52 4.54
C LYS A 411 31.85 27.46 3.94
N LEU A 412 30.83 27.85 4.71
CA LEU A 412 29.45 27.95 4.22
C LEU A 412 29.31 29.01 3.12
N ASP A 413 29.96 30.16 3.28
CA ASP A 413 30.01 31.21 2.26
C ASP A 413 30.74 30.73 0.99
N GLN A 414 31.87 30.04 1.13
CA GLN A 414 32.53 29.38 -0.01
C GLN A 414 31.62 28.35 -0.69
N MET A 415 30.90 27.53 0.07
CA MET A 415 29.97 26.55 -0.47
C MET A 415 28.83 27.21 -1.25
N ARG A 416 28.35 28.40 -0.83
CA ARG A 416 27.37 29.18 -1.60
C ARG A 416 27.82 29.42 -3.04
N HIS A 417 29.09 29.74 -3.25
CA HIS A 417 29.64 29.97 -4.59
C HIS A 417 29.64 28.68 -5.43
N TRP A 418 29.94 27.53 -4.82
CA TRP A 418 29.83 26.23 -5.50
C TRP A 418 28.40 25.86 -5.87
N TRP A 419 27.43 26.15 -5.00
CA TRP A 419 26.01 26.01 -5.31
C TRP A 419 25.56 26.92 -6.45
N ALA A 420 26.14 28.11 -6.60
CA ALA A 420 25.83 29.02 -7.71
C ALA A 420 26.48 28.59 -9.03
N ALA A 421 27.63 27.90 -8.97
CA ALA A 421 28.42 27.52 -10.13
C ALA A 421 28.14 26.10 -10.65
N VAL A 422 27.38 25.28 -9.92
CA VAL A 422 27.12 23.89 -10.32
C VAL A 422 26.33 23.86 -11.62
N ASN A 423 26.80 23.05 -12.57
CA ASN A 423 26.08 22.82 -13.82
C ASN A 423 24.96 21.79 -13.58
N LEU A 424 23.72 22.21 -13.83
CA LEU A 424 22.52 21.37 -13.66
C LEU A 424 22.06 20.73 -14.98
N ASN A 425 22.77 20.96 -16.08
CA ASN A 425 22.43 20.39 -17.38
C ASN A 425 22.39 18.86 -17.30
N GLY A 426 21.28 18.28 -17.78
CA GLY A 426 21.04 16.84 -17.74
C GLY A 426 20.44 16.32 -16.42
N LEU A 427 20.23 17.18 -15.41
CA LEU A 427 19.48 16.84 -14.21
C LEU A 427 18.03 17.34 -14.32
N ASN A 428 17.07 16.49 -13.96
CA ASN A 428 15.65 16.86 -13.91
C ASN A 428 15.31 17.55 -12.58
N ILE A 429 15.96 18.69 -12.29
CA ILE A 429 15.78 19.47 -11.06
C ILE A 429 15.60 20.96 -11.36
N PRO A 430 14.80 21.69 -10.57
CA PRO A 430 14.61 23.12 -10.76
C PRO A 430 15.89 23.90 -10.43
N THR A 431 15.92 25.16 -10.86
CA THR A 431 17.00 26.09 -10.51
C THR A 431 17.16 26.19 -9.00
N ILE A 432 18.39 26.07 -8.54
CA ILE A 432 18.71 26.05 -7.11
C ILE A 432 18.95 27.49 -6.66
N ASN A 433 18.36 27.88 -5.53
CA ASN A 433 18.71 29.14 -4.86
C ASN A 433 19.81 28.87 -3.80
N PRO A 434 21.08 29.26 -4.05
CA PRO A 434 22.18 28.97 -3.13
C PRO A 434 21.99 29.60 -1.75
N ASN A 435 21.47 30.84 -1.71
CA ASN A 435 21.21 31.55 -0.47
C ASN A 435 20.16 30.82 0.37
N TYR A 436 19.12 30.30 -0.28
CA TYR A 436 18.09 29.52 0.39
C TYR A 436 18.67 28.26 1.04
N ILE A 437 19.45 27.48 0.29
CA ILE A 437 20.06 26.24 0.82
C ILE A 437 20.96 26.53 2.02
N ILE A 438 21.85 27.53 1.93
CA ILE A 438 22.79 27.84 3.01
C ILE A 438 22.08 28.45 4.23
N LYS A 439 21.12 29.35 4.04
CA LYS A 439 20.42 30.03 5.15
C LYS A 439 19.38 29.13 5.82
N HIS A 440 18.73 28.26 5.06
CA HIS A 440 17.58 27.48 5.49
C HIS A 440 17.79 25.96 5.47
N PHE A 441 19.04 25.46 5.44
CA PHE A 441 19.34 24.01 5.44
C PHE A 441 18.65 23.23 6.58
N LYS A 442 18.33 23.90 7.69
CA LYS A 442 17.60 23.31 8.82
C LYS A 442 16.11 23.12 8.53
N SER A 443 15.51 23.80 7.57
CA SER A 443 14.06 23.80 7.31
C SER A 443 13.70 23.23 5.93
N LEU A 444 14.65 22.61 5.25
CA LEU A 444 14.43 21.97 3.95
C LEU A 444 13.42 20.82 4.02
N VAL A 445 12.77 20.57 2.89
CA VAL A 445 11.73 19.56 2.69
C VAL A 445 12.23 18.41 1.80
N GLY A 446 11.40 17.37 1.62
CA GLY A 446 11.77 16.14 0.89
C GLY A 446 12.33 16.40 -0.51
N LYS A 447 11.70 17.28 -1.30
CA LYS A 447 12.16 17.65 -2.65
C LYS A 447 13.56 18.25 -2.66
N ASP A 448 13.91 19.04 -1.65
CA ASP A 448 15.23 19.67 -1.56
C ASP A 448 16.31 18.60 -1.31
N PHE A 449 16.02 17.61 -0.46
CA PHE A 449 16.95 16.52 -0.17
C PHE A 449 17.18 15.60 -1.38
N LYS A 450 16.13 15.32 -2.17
CA LYS A 450 16.24 14.61 -3.46
C LYS A 450 17.15 15.34 -4.44
N MET A 451 17.04 16.67 -4.49
CA MET A 451 17.91 17.50 -5.31
C MET A 451 19.34 17.50 -4.79
N ILE A 452 19.53 17.70 -3.48
CA ILE A 452 20.86 17.78 -2.85
C ILE A 452 21.66 16.50 -3.10
N VAL A 453 21.06 15.31 -2.95
CA VAL A 453 21.81 14.06 -3.09
C VAL A 453 22.30 13.80 -4.52
N GLN A 454 21.65 14.38 -5.53
CA GLN A 454 22.10 14.29 -6.93
C GLN A 454 23.35 15.14 -7.20
N VAL A 455 23.52 16.26 -6.48
CA VAL A 455 24.61 17.21 -6.70
C VAL A 455 25.67 17.23 -5.59
N ALA A 456 25.43 16.52 -4.48
CA ALA A 456 26.29 16.49 -3.31
C ALA A 456 27.76 16.16 -3.63
N PRO A 457 28.10 15.18 -4.51
CA PRO A 457 29.49 14.90 -4.85
C PRO A 457 30.25 16.10 -5.45
N PHE A 458 29.57 16.96 -6.21
CA PHE A 458 30.19 18.09 -6.89
C PHE A 458 30.41 19.30 -5.97
N ILE A 459 29.59 19.43 -4.93
CA ILE A 459 29.59 20.59 -4.04
C ILE A 459 30.21 20.24 -2.69
N PHE A 460 29.70 19.20 -2.01
CA PHE A 460 30.07 18.90 -0.63
C PHE A 460 31.48 18.32 -0.51
N PHE A 461 31.94 17.52 -1.48
CA PHE A 461 33.18 16.77 -1.34
C PHE A 461 34.41 17.67 -1.18
N LYS A 462 34.37 18.89 -1.73
CA LYS A 462 35.42 19.91 -1.55
C LYS A 462 35.62 20.34 -0.09
N PHE A 463 34.60 20.17 0.74
CA PHE A 463 34.60 20.53 2.16
C PHE A 463 34.67 19.32 3.09
N MET A 464 34.77 18.11 2.53
CA MET A 464 34.75 16.84 3.25
C MET A 464 36.13 16.18 3.32
N THR A 465 36.39 15.49 4.42
CA THR A 465 37.48 14.50 4.54
C THR A 465 37.18 13.26 3.69
N THR A 466 38.18 12.42 3.44
CA THR A 466 38.01 11.16 2.69
C THR A 466 36.91 10.28 3.30
N ALA A 467 36.92 10.08 4.62
CA ALA A 467 35.90 9.27 5.30
C ALA A 467 34.48 9.85 5.16
N GLN A 468 34.34 11.18 5.19
CA GLN A 468 33.05 11.83 4.93
C GLN A 468 32.60 11.65 3.48
N ARG A 469 33.54 11.73 2.51
CA ARG A 469 33.24 11.47 1.10
C ARG A 469 32.78 10.05 0.88
N ASP A 470 33.45 9.04 1.47
CA ASP A 470 33.04 7.64 1.32
C ASP A 470 31.62 7.39 1.87
N HIS A 471 31.30 8.01 3.01
CA HIS A 471 29.98 7.92 3.61
C HIS A 471 28.90 8.60 2.75
N TRP A 472 29.16 9.78 2.20
CA TRP A 472 28.22 10.45 1.30
C TRP A 472 28.13 9.80 -0.08
N HIS A 473 29.23 9.24 -0.58
CA HIS A 473 29.28 8.53 -1.85
C HIS A 473 28.40 7.28 -1.80
N SER A 474 28.52 6.48 -0.73
CA SER A 474 27.63 5.33 -0.51
C SER A 474 26.15 5.73 -0.36
N LEU A 475 25.85 6.87 0.29
CA LEU A 475 24.49 7.43 0.32
C LEU A 475 23.98 7.80 -1.09
N CYS A 476 24.82 8.40 -1.95
CA CYS A 476 24.43 8.78 -3.30
C CYS A 476 24.13 7.55 -4.17
N ILE A 477 24.94 6.49 -4.06
CA ILE A 477 24.69 5.20 -4.75
C ILE A 477 23.37 4.59 -4.25
N LEU A 478 23.18 4.51 -2.93
CA LEU A 478 21.94 3.99 -2.36
C LEU A 478 20.72 4.81 -2.81
N SER A 479 20.85 6.14 -2.87
CA SER A 479 19.77 7.04 -3.30
C SER A 479 19.30 6.76 -4.73
N ARG A 480 20.24 6.44 -5.64
CA ARG A 480 19.89 6.05 -7.01
C ARG A 480 18.96 4.84 -7.04
N LEU A 481 19.23 3.84 -6.21
CA LEU A 481 18.38 2.65 -6.12
C LEU A 481 17.04 3.01 -5.47
N VAL A 482 17.06 3.69 -4.31
CA VAL A 482 15.85 4.07 -3.57
C VAL A 482 14.85 4.87 -4.41
N PHE A 483 15.32 5.76 -5.28
CA PHE A 483 14.47 6.59 -6.13
C PHE A 483 14.15 5.98 -7.52
N THR A 484 14.51 4.72 -7.76
CA THR A 484 14.12 4.05 -9.02
C THR A 484 12.60 3.91 -9.10
N THR A 485 12.03 4.15 -10.29
CA THR A 485 10.59 4.01 -10.54
C THR A 485 10.23 2.74 -11.31
N GLN A 486 11.23 2.03 -11.82
CA GLN A 486 11.09 0.79 -12.57
C GLN A 486 12.19 -0.20 -12.17
N ILE A 487 11.81 -1.46 -12.04
CA ILE A 487 12.70 -2.58 -11.70
C ILE A 487 12.49 -3.63 -12.79
N GLU A 488 13.53 -3.89 -13.59
CA GLU A 488 13.49 -4.89 -14.66
C GLU A 488 13.66 -6.31 -14.11
N ASP A 489 14.67 -6.50 -13.26
CA ASP A 489 14.95 -7.76 -12.58
C ASP A 489 14.90 -7.54 -11.06
N MET A 490 13.86 -8.09 -10.43
CA MET A 490 13.66 -7.98 -8.98
C MET A 490 14.77 -8.67 -8.19
N GLY A 491 15.25 -9.84 -8.63
CA GLY A 491 16.27 -10.60 -7.91
C GLY A 491 17.61 -9.86 -7.86
N ARG A 492 18.07 -9.39 -9.02
CA ARG A 492 19.29 -8.59 -9.14
C ARG A 492 19.16 -7.27 -8.38
N TYR A 493 18.04 -6.56 -8.54
CA TYR A 493 17.82 -5.29 -7.85
C TYR A 493 17.84 -5.46 -6.32
N LEU A 494 17.21 -6.52 -5.79
CA LEU A 494 17.21 -6.81 -4.36
C LEU A 494 18.63 -7.13 -3.84
N ALA A 495 19.47 -7.80 -4.62
CA ALA A 495 20.87 -8.02 -4.28
C ALA A 495 21.65 -6.69 -4.23
N ASP A 496 21.52 -5.85 -5.26
CA ASP A 496 22.23 -4.57 -5.38
C ASP A 496 21.85 -3.60 -4.25
N ILE A 497 20.56 -3.50 -3.90
CA ILE A 497 20.12 -2.60 -2.83
C ILE A 497 20.53 -3.10 -1.45
N ARG A 498 20.51 -4.42 -1.20
CA ARG A 498 21.04 -5.00 0.06
C ARG A 498 22.52 -4.67 0.24
N GLN A 499 23.31 -4.90 -0.81
CA GLN A 499 24.73 -4.57 -0.80
C GLN A 499 24.96 -3.07 -0.57
N SER A 500 24.19 -2.21 -1.24
CA SER A 500 24.30 -0.76 -1.10
C SER A 500 23.94 -0.27 0.31
N VAL A 501 22.89 -0.85 0.93
CA VAL A 501 22.53 -0.59 2.33
C VAL A 501 23.67 -1.01 3.26
N ASP A 502 24.25 -2.20 3.06
CA ASP A 502 25.35 -2.70 3.87
C ASP A 502 26.59 -1.80 3.82
N ILE A 503 27.01 -1.39 2.62
CA ILE A 503 28.13 -0.47 2.41
C ILE A 503 27.85 0.87 3.10
N PHE A 504 26.64 1.41 2.93
CA PHE A 504 26.24 2.66 3.56
C PHE A 504 26.26 2.58 5.10
N LEU A 505 25.72 1.50 5.67
CA LEU A 505 25.72 1.29 7.12
C LEU A 505 27.13 1.05 7.69
N TYR A 506 28.01 0.38 6.94
CA TYR A 506 29.42 0.26 7.29
C TYR A 506 30.08 1.64 7.45
N HIS A 507 29.94 2.51 6.44
CA HIS A 507 30.49 3.87 6.53
C HIS A 507 29.81 4.72 7.62
N THR A 508 28.50 4.54 7.83
CA THR A 508 27.75 5.20 8.90
C THR A 508 28.38 4.93 10.27
N ILE A 509 28.60 3.65 10.60
CA ILE A 509 29.09 3.24 11.91
C ILE A 509 30.58 3.50 12.07
N LYS A 510 31.37 3.33 11.00
CA LYS A 510 32.79 3.72 10.96
C LYS A 510 32.99 5.19 11.28
N MET A 511 32.10 6.06 10.80
CA MET A 511 32.10 7.48 11.14
C MET A 511 31.68 7.72 12.59
N SER A 512 30.58 7.12 13.02
CA SER A 512 30.11 7.23 14.41
C SER A 512 28.96 6.27 14.72
N ALA A 513 29.12 5.44 15.74
CA ALA A 513 28.05 4.55 16.22
C ALA A 513 26.80 5.28 16.78
N ARG A 514 26.83 6.60 17.02
CA ARG A 514 25.67 7.36 17.54
C ARG A 514 24.39 7.23 16.71
N TRP A 515 24.52 6.88 15.43
CA TRP A 515 23.41 6.67 14.50
C TRP A 515 22.49 5.51 14.88
N VAL A 516 22.91 4.59 15.75
CA VAL A 516 22.03 3.54 16.29
C VAL A 516 20.88 4.09 17.13
N ASN A 517 20.97 5.34 17.59
CA ASN A 517 19.86 6.05 18.24
C ASN A 517 18.84 6.60 17.23
N LYS A 518 19.05 6.38 15.93
CA LYS A 518 18.13 6.78 14.86
C LYS A 518 17.62 5.51 14.17
N PRO A 519 16.49 4.94 14.62
CA PRO A 519 15.92 3.71 14.06
C PRO A 519 15.69 3.72 12.54
N LYS A 520 15.57 4.91 11.94
CA LYS A 520 15.48 5.08 10.47
C LYS A 520 16.64 4.43 9.70
N TRP A 521 17.84 4.33 10.28
CA TRP A 521 18.96 3.61 9.66
C TRP A 521 18.73 2.10 9.67
N HIS A 522 18.24 1.56 10.77
CA HIS A 522 17.89 0.14 10.87
C HIS A 522 16.75 -0.22 9.91
N MET A 523 15.77 0.67 9.74
CA MET A 523 14.68 0.47 8.77
C MET A 523 15.18 0.27 7.33
N LEU A 524 16.38 0.74 6.96
CA LEU A 524 16.94 0.49 5.62
C LEU A 524 17.21 -0.99 5.37
N LEU A 525 17.47 -1.78 6.42
CA LEU A 525 17.63 -3.24 6.30
C LEU A 525 16.32 -3.94 5.92
N HIS A 526 15.17 -3.28 6.12
CA HIS A 526 13.83 -3.78 5.77
C HIS A 526 13.28 -3.22 4.45
N LEU A 527 13.99 -2.27 3.84
CA LEU A 527 13.58 -1.69 2.56
C LEU A 527 13.54 -2.74 1.43
N PRO A 528 14.52 -3.66 1.29
CA PRO A 528 14.46 -4.70 0.27
C PRO A 528 13.20 -5.57 0.39
N GLU A 529 12.79 -5.95 1.60
CA GLU A 529 11.57 -6.73 1.85
C GLU A 529 10.31 -5.94 1.44
N SER A 530 10.27 -4.64 1.74
CA SER A 530 9.18 -3.76 1.28
C SER A 530 9.12 -3.69 -0.24
N ILE A 531 10.28 -3.64 -0.91
CA ILE A 531 10.36 -3.57 -2.38
C ILE A 531 9.93 -4.90 -3.02
N ALA A 532 10.40 -6.03 -2.49
CA ALA A 532 9.95 -7.33 -2.95
C ALA A 532 8.43 -7.46 -2.82
N ARG A 533 7.86 -6.96 -1.72
CA ARG A 533 6.45 -7.06 -1.40
C ARG A 533 5.55 -6.14 -2.21
N PHE A 534 5.96 -4.91 -2.48
CA PHE A 534 5.13 -3.83 -3.03
C PHE A 534 5.61 -3.24 -4.36
N GLY A 535 6.81 -3.60 -4.82
CA GLY A 535 7.45 -3.01 -6.00
C GLY A 535 8.34 -1.80 -5.66
N PRO A 536 8.67 -0.94 -6.63
CA PRO A 536 9.57 0.19 -6.42
C PRO A 536 9.12 1.12 -5.28
N PRO A 537 10.04 1.72 -4.50
CA PRO A 537 9.68 2.54 -3.34
C PRO A 537 8.75 3.72 -3.61
N SER A 538 8.75 4.24 -4.84
CA SER A 538 7.81 5.28 -5.27
C SER A 538 6.33 4.87 -5.12
N LEU A 539 6.01 3.58 -5.13
CA LEU A 539 4.64 3.08 -5.00
C LEU A 539 4.09 3.17 -3.58
N PHE A 540 4.97 3.26 -2.57
CA PHE A 540 4.60 3.37 -1.16
C PHE A 540 5.19 4.61 -0.47
N ALA A 541 5.54 5.65 -1.25
CA ALA A 541 5.90 6.96 -0.73
C ALA A 541 4.66 7.80 -0.33
N THR A 542 4.78 8.67 0.67
CA THR A 542 3.67 9.51 1.16
C THR A 542 3.61 10.92 0.59
N GLU A 543 4.56 11.30 -0.28
CA GLU A 543 4.64 12.65 -0.87
C GLU A 543 3.31 13.13 -1.46
N LYS A 544 2.60 12.25 -2.16
CA LYS A 544 1.30 12.54 -2.78
C LYS A 544 0.18 12.82 -1.77
N PHE A 545 0.18 12.14 -0.63
CA PHE A 545 -0.83 12.33 0.40
C PHE A 545 -0.54 13.62 1.18
N GLU A 546 0.74 13.90 1.42
CA GLU A 546 1.16 15.14 2.07
C GLU A 546 0.90 16.38 1.21
N SER A 547 1.04 16.28 -0.12
CA SER A 547 0.62 17.36 -1.02
C SER A 547 -0.89 17.54 -0.96
N PHE A 548 -1.65 16.44 -0.95
CA PHE A 548 -3.11 16.46 -0.84
C PHE A 548 -3.63 17.03 0.49
N ASN A 549 -2.83 17.01 1.56
CA ASN A 549 -3.16 17.73 2.79
C ASN A 549 -3.27 19.25 2.59
N GLY A 550 -2.66 19.82 1.53
CA GLY A 550 -2.90 21.22 1.13
C GLY A 550 -4.33 21.48 0.68
N ILE A 551 -4.89 20.55 -0.09
CA ILE A 551 -6.30 20.54 -0.55
C ILE A 551 -7.26 20.48 0.65
N MET A 552 -7.00 19.60 1.62
CA MET A 552 -7.81 19.55 2.84
C MET A 552 -7.75 20.87 3.62
N ARG A 553 -6.56 21.45 3.77
CA ARG A 553 -6.38 22.75 4.43
C ARG A 553 -7.21 23.86 3.77
N LEU A 554 -7.27 23.89 2.44
CA LEU A 554 -8.09 24.85 1.72
C LEU A 554 -9.58 24.71 2.08
N ALA A 555 -10.10 23.47 2.08
CA ALA A 555 -11.49 23.20 2.50
C ALA A 555 -11.75 23.62 3.96
N SER A 556 -10.80 23.42 4.86
CA SER A 556 -10.89 23.85 6.26
C SER A 556 -10.88 25.37 6.43
N VAL A 557 -10.07 26.09 5.65
CA VAL A 557 -9.98 27.57 5.70
C VAL A 557 -11.32 28.21 5.34
N HIS A 558 -12.03 27.64 4.36
CA HIS A 558 -13.32 28.13 3.86
C HIS A 558 -14.55 27.60 4.60
N SER A 559 -14.37 26.83 5.67
CA SER A 559 -15.43 26.30 6.52
C SER A 559 -15.98 27.36 7.50
N ASN A 560 -17.22 27.19 7.98
CA ASN A 560 -17.80 28.05 9.03
C ASN A 560 -17.23 27.75 10.43
N ARG A 561 -16.43 26.69 10.56
CA ARG A 561 -15.68 26.22 11.74
C ARG A 561 -16.52 25.78 12.94
N HIS A 562 -17.84 25.68 12.82
CA HIS A 562 -18.70 25.14 13.88
C HIS A 562 -18.55 23.61 14.00
N SER A 563 -18.42 22.92 12.88
CA SER A 563 -18.13 21.48 12.82
C SER A 563 -17.11 21.20 11.72
N PRO A 564 -15.82 21.51 11.96
CA PRO A 564 -14.80 21.50 10.92
C PRO A 564 -14.71 20.18 10.15
N GLY A 565 -14.79 19.04 10.84
CA GLY A 565 -14.76 17.73 10.19
C GLY A 565 -15.92 17.49 9.22
N ARG A 566 -17.15 17.92 9.60
CA ARG A 566 -18.34 17.83 8.75
C ARG A 566 -18.24 18.72 7.52
N ASP A 567 -17.81 19.96 7.70
CA ASP A 567 -17.70 20.93 6.60
C ASP A 567 -16.66 20.49 5.56
N ILE A 568 -15.52 19.99 6.02
CA ILE A 568 -14.47 19.42 5.16
C ILE A 568 -15.04 18.22 4.38
N ALA A 569 -15.71 17.29 5.06
CA ALA A 569 -16.30 16.13 4.41
C ALA A 569 -17.33 16.53 3.33
N ILE A 570 -18.20 17.51 3.60
CA ILE A 570 -19.15 18.03 2.61
C ILE A 570 -18.42 18.63 1.40
N SER A 571 -17.33 19.37 1.63
CA SER A 571 -16.51 19.93 0.55
C SER A 571 -15.92 18.84 -0.34
N PHE A 572 -15.38 17.76 0.25
CA PHE A 572 -14.86 16.62 -0.50
C PHE A 572 -15.95 15.82 -1.23
N VAL A 573 -17.16 15.72 -0.67
CA VAL A 573 -18.31 15.12 -1.37
C VAL A 573 -18.69 15.93 -2.60
N ASN A 574 -18.70 17.26 -2.50
CA ASN A 574 -18.94 18.14 -3.64
C ASN A 574 -17.85 17.97 -4.71
N PHE A 575 -16.57 17.93 -4.29
CA PHE A 575 -15.44 17.68 -5.19
C PHE A 575 -15.59 16.34 -5.92
N GLN A 576 -15.91 15.26 -5.21
CA GLN A 576 -16.09 13.95 -5.81
C GLN A 576 -17.27 13.93 -6.78
N SER A 577 -18.35 14.66 -6.48
CA SER A 577 -19.50 14.81 -7.37
C SER A 577 -19.14 15.54 -8.66
N ILE A 578 -18.43 16.67 -8.56
CA ILE A 578 -17.92 17.43 -9.72
C ILE A 578 -16.99 16.54 -10.55
N ARG A 579 -16.07 15.82 -9.92
CA ARG A 579 -15.18 14.88 -10.59
C ARG A 579 -15.95 13.82 -11.39
N LEU A 580 -16.99 13.22 -10.81
CA LEU A 580 -17.81 12.23 -11.52
C LEU A 580 -18.54 12.85 -12.72
N ILE A 581 -19.10 14.06 -12.56
CA ILE A 581 -19.74 14.81 -13.64
C ILE A 581 -18.75 15.10 -14.78
N LEU A 582 -17.59 15.67 -14.45
CA LEU A 582 -16.59 16.07 -15.45
C LEU A 582 -15.96 14.88 -16.14
N SER A 583 -15.74 13.77 -15.42
CA SER A 583 -15.21 12.53 -16.01
C SER A 583 -16.22 11.78 -16.90
N GLY A 584 -17.47 12.28 -17.03
CA GLY A 584 -18.52 11.64 -17.82
C GLY A 584 -19.06 10.35 -17.19
N ALA A 585 -18.91 10.19 -15.87
CA ALA A 585 -19.36 9.01 -15.16
C ALA A 585 -20.88 8.80 -15.33
N GLN A 586 -21.31 7.53 -15.30
CA GLN A 586 -22.72 7.21 -15.18
C GLN A 586 -23.15 7.48 -13.73
N LEU A 587 -24.15 8.33 -13.56
CA LEU A 587 -24.72 8.73 -12.28
C LEU A 587 -26.08 8.06 -12.08
N ILE A 588 -26.51 7.91 -10.83
CA ILE A 588 -27.82 7.37 -10.47
C ILE A 588 -28.62 8.46 -9.77
N ASN A 589 -29.84 8.69 -10.25
CA ASN A 589 -30.80 9.52 -9.53
C ASN A 589 -31.35 8.71 -8.36
N HIS A 590 -31.04 9.10 -7.13
CA HIS A 590 -31.44 8.36 -5.92
C HIS A 590 -32.96 8.31 -5.69
N GLN A 591 -33.75 9.22 -6.27
CA GLN A 591 -35.21 9.23 -6.10
C GLN A 591 -35.91 8.31 -7.11
N SER A 592 -35.47 8.34 -8.38
CA SER A 592 -36.09 7.54 -9.45
C SER A 592 -35.39 6.20 -9.72
N GLY A 593 -34.16 6.03 -9.25
CA GLY A 593 -33.30 4.89 -9.57
C GLY A 593 -32.73 4.89 -10.99
N GLN A 594 -33.06 5.90 -11.81
CA GLN A 594 -32.63 5.97 -13.20
C GLN A 594 -31.15 6.37 -13.31
N THR A 595 -30.44 5.73 -14.24
CA THR A 595 -29.08 6.11 -14.60
C THR A 595 -29.08 7.24 -15.63
N PHE A 596 -28.10 8.14 -15.53
CA PHE A 596 -27.92 9.23 -16.47
C PHE A 596 -26.44 9.63 -16.59
N HIS A 597 -26.10 10.37 -17.64
CA HIS A 597 -24.81 11.05 -17.79
C HIS A 597 -25.03 12.56 -17.77
N ALA A 598 -24.01 13.31 -17.35
CA ALA A 598 -24.03 14.75 -17.50
C ALA A 598 -24.13 15.13 -18.99
N GLN A 599 -25.05 16.04 -19.32
CA GLN A 599 -25.19 16.53 -20.69
C GLN A 599 -23.93 17.28 -21.13
N PRO A 600 -23.55 17.25 -22.42
CA PRO A 600 -22.37 17.93 -22.93
C PRO A 600 -22.34 19.42 -22.58
N ASP A 601 -23.48 20.11 -22.55
CA ASP A 601 -23.52 21.53 -22.20
C ASP A 601 -23.06 21.81 -20.77
N VAL A 602 -23.32 20.88 -19.84
CA VAL A 602 -22.85 20.98 -18.46
C VAL A 602 -21.34 20.78 -18.41
N THR A 603 -20.81 19.75 -19.05
CA THR A 603 -19.36 19.48 -19.03
C THR A 603 -18.57 20.54 -19.82
N ASN A 604 -19.13 21.05 -20.91
CA ASN A 604 -18.56 22.13 -21.73
C ASN A 604 -18.47 23.45 -20.95
N LEU A 605 -19.40 23.75 -20.04
CA LEU A 605 -19.32 24.92 -19.18
C LEU A 605 -18.03 24.90 -18.37
N PHE A 606 -17.68 23.78 -17.74
CA PHE A 606 -16.44 23.66 -16.97
C PHE A 606 -15.20 23.64 -17.87
N LYS A 607 -15.30 23.03 -19.06
CA LYS A 607 -14.19 22.84 -20.00
C LYS A 607 -13.78 24.10 -20.77
N TYR A 608 -14.70 25.03 -21.01
CA TYR A 608 -14.45 26.18 -21.87
C TYR A 608 -14.68 27.54 -21.19
N ASN A 609 -15.21 27.57 -19.97
CA ASN A 609 -15.36 28.82 -19.23
C ASN A 609 -14.09 29.14 -18.42
N HIS A 610 -13.29 30.07 -18.94
CA HIS A 610 -12.03 30.48 -18.31
C HIS A 610 -12.19 31.07 -16.90
N MET A 611 -13.35 31.66 -16.55
CA MET A 611 -13.57 32.14 -15.18
C MET A 611 -13.72 30.98 -14.19
N ILE A 612 -14.27 29.86 -14.65
CA ILE A 612 -14.49 28.65 -13.87
C ILE A 612 -13.20 27.81 -13.79
N GLN A 613 -12.40 27.76 -14.86
CA GLN A 613 -11.12 27.03 -14.90
C GLN A 613 -10.02 27.62 -14.00
N ASN A 614 -10.14 28.90 -13.63
CA ASN A 614 -9.19 29.54 -12.70
C ASN A 614 -9.32 29.03 -11.26
N ASP A 615 -10.34 28.21 -10.97
CA ASP A 615 -10.46 27.50 -9.71
C ASP A 615 -9.48 26.31 -9.65
N GLU A 616 -8.64 26.27 -8.61
CA GLU A 616 -7.63 25.21 -8.39
C GLU A 616 -8.25 23.80 -8.45
N TRP A 617 -9.50 23.63 -8.01
CA TRP A 617 -10.20 22.35 -8.00
C TRP A 617 -10.50 21.82 -9.40
N ILE A 618 -10.91 22.72 -10.30
CA ILE A 618 -11.34 22.37 -11.65
C ILE A 618 -10.11 22.08 -12.51
N SER A 619 -9.05 22.87 -12.35
CA SER A 619 -7.75 22.63 -12.96
C SER A 619 -7.17 21.25 -12.58
N ALA A 620 -7.26 20.84 -11.31
CA ALA A 620 -6.79 19.53 -10.87
C ALA A 620 -7.56 18.36 -11.51
N ILE A 621 -8.88 18.50 -11.67
CA ILE A 621 -9.73 17.48 -12.32
C ILE A 621 -9.41 17.37 -13.81
N GLU A 622 -9.30 18.50 -14.53
CA GLU A 622 -9.00 18.53 -15.96
C GLU A 622 -7.60 17.97 -16.28
N GLN A 623 -6.59 18.32 -15.49
CA GLN A 623 -5.24 17.75 -15.60
C GLN A 623 -5.25 16.24 -15.34
N GLY A 624 -6.03 15.78 -14.37
CA GLY A 624 -6.33 14.38 -14.13
C GLY A 624 -6.81 13.67 -15.40
N MET A 625 -7.88 14.19 -16.00
CA MET A 625 -8.53 13.61 -17.17
C MET A 625 -7.65 13.61 -18.44
N CYS A 626 -6.94 14.71 -18.72
CA CYS A 626 -6.10 14.83 -19.92
C CYS A 626 -4.97 13.79 -19.95
N ASN A 627 -4.39 13.49 -18.80
CA ASN A 627 -3.29 12.52 -18.71
C ASN A 627 -3.76 11.06 -18.85
N TRP A 628 -5.01 10.75 -18.45
CA TRP A 628 -5.59 9.42 -18.69
C TRP A 628 -5.76 9.15 -20.20
N GLY A 629 -6.25 10.13 -20.98
CA GLY A 629 -6.45 10.00 -22.43
C GLY A 629 -5.17 9.83 -23.25
N GLN A 630 -4.00 10.20 -22.71
CA GLN A 630 -2.69 9.97 -23.34
C GLN A 630 -2.06 8.61 -22.95
N SER A 631 -2.66 7.87 -22.02
CA SER A 631 -2.08 6.66 -21.42
C SER A 631 -2.80 5.35 -21.78
N THR A 632 -3.94 5.42 -22.46
CA THR A 632 -4.62 4.27 -23.05
C THR A 632 -3.91 3.85 -24.35
N PRO A 633 -3.42 2.60 -24.46
CA PRO A 633 -3.18 2.02 -25.78
C PRO A 633 -4.53 2.06 -26.51
N GLN A 634 -4.58 2.63 -27.70
CA GLN A 634 -5.75 2.55 -28.56
C GLN A 634 -6.22 1.09 -28.59
N ALA A 635 -7.45 0.84 -28.15
CA ALA A 635 -8.11 -0.42 -28.39
C ALA A 635 -8.18 -0.57 -29.92
N THR A 636 -7.31 -1.42 -30.48
CA THR A 636 -7.37 -1.81 -31.89
C THR A 636 -8.69 -2.51 -32.11
N SER A 637 -9.67 -1.75 -32.60
CA SER A 637 -10.83 -2.30 -33.26
C SER A 637 -10.35 -2.91 -34.58
N LEU A 638 -10.29 -4.23 -34.61
CA LEU A 638 -10.22 -5.00 -35.86
C LEU A 638 -11.55 -4.77 -36.60
N SER A 639 -11.61 -3.70 -37.39
CA SER A 639 -12.61 -3.57 -38.45
C SER A 639 -11.99 -4.10 -39.73
N GLN A 640 -12.63 -5.13 -40.28
CA GLN A 640 -12.30 -5.71 -41.59
C GLN A 640 -12.53 -4.64 -42.66
N GLY A 641 -11.44 -4.13 -43.24
CA GLY A 641 -11.49 -3.28 -44.42
C GLY A 641 -11.77 -4.13 -45.65
N THR A 642 -13.01 -4.08 -46.13
CA THR A 642 -13.38 -4.53 -47.48
C THR A 642 -12.70 -3.63 -48.50
N GLY A 643 -11.99 -4.26 -49.44
CA GLY A 643 -11.27 -3.57 -50.50
C GLY A 643 -12.19 -2.75 -51.40
N THR A 644 -11.78 -1.53 -51.70
CA THR A 644 -12.22 -0.81 -52.89
C THR A 644 -11.03 -0.05 -53.48
N THR A 645 -10.87 -0.27 -54.77
CA THR A 645 -9.84 0.19 -55.69
C THR A 645 -9.75 1.71 -55.80
N ALA A 646 -8.54 2.26 -55.72
CA ALA A 646 -8.24 3.63 -56.12
C ALA A 646 -7.98 3.69 -57.65
N PRO A 647 -8.47 4.71 -58.37
CA PRO A 647 -7.96 5.04 -59.69
C PRO A 647 -6.81 6.05 -59.58
N VAL A 648 -5.81 5.79 -60.41
CA VAL A 648 -4.65 6.60 -60.72
C VAL A 648 -5.08 7.94 -61.36
N ALA A 649 -4.49 9.04 -60.93
CA ALA A 649 -4.35 10.23 -61.76
C ALA A 649 -3.04 10.96 -61.43
N SER A 650 -2.24 11.11 -62.49
CA SER A 650 -0.94 11.74 -62.60
C SER A 650 -1.01 13.27 -62.71
N THR A 651 0.18 13.89 -62.73
CA THR A 651 0.55 15.24 -63.23
C THR A 651 0.12 16.44 -62.39
N SER A 652 0.89 17.53 -62.22
CA SER A 652 2.27 17.93 -62.55
C SER A 652 2.46 19.40 -62.12
N GLN A 653 3.71 19.83 -61.94
CA GLN A 653 4.21 21.24 -61.93
C GLN A 653 3.83 22.06 -60.67
N HIS A 654 4.74 22.74 -59.96
CA HIS A 654 6.09 23.23 -60.24
C HIS A 654 7.04 23.01 -59.07
#